data_AF-A0A378K0K3-F1
#
_entry.id   AF-A0A378K0K3-F1
#
_cell.length_a   1.000
_cell.length_b   1.000
_cell.length_c   1.000
_cell.angle_alpha   90.00
_cell.angle_beta   90.00
_cell.angle_gamma   90.00
#
_symmetry.space_group_name_H-M   'P 1'
#
loop_
_entity.id
_entity.type
_entity.pdbx_description
1 polymer ?
#
loop_
_entity_poly.entity_id
_entity_poly.type
_entity_poly.pdbx_seq_one_letter_code
_entity_poly.pdbx_strand_id
1 'polypeptide(L)'
;MIIRELFNWIHNDSATLHLSDQTIERDLIEQEESQAKQAHRVLLGNARLLKYSGSSNTEAIKELEQHCLFMDYLQLYKQEFVKDRKNTVFLIALKNLLSHPHEEQLRLMPKINELFQILLRDNKESALSFYDKNKELFRHCTEIQERVTFELLQQKMEADSKLVMTQLDYFNEHLAYQENPLGIIALCRNWIGETEKFTALILWLLERKVSVEKILLTNLLQDFLKYHLFTLHSKDSEVSRLYSLLGHFPEAQELVMAAQKISCGELMFQQYSLDGIFRGKNLPVVSPEIPPLQFSLRKDNFNALYRTFGQYFLTAGVATATNHSDVAWLDMLRHTLNQPETLKLLPDIINIIAREYSPKVLKTLAELIAESTAHRLLTLNQSCVFHLLQHKPRLLHDITEENVIEYINLLVRLDTHDQEIIYQLMALFRVLLKKNHPATKAVFEAILDNLVNHPQLLEDEEFLTQLKKYPDCELLIEERCENILKQLNFCIAEQTSGLLFGKHNYYIIEDVWLGALRKFAVLQQINPQMKSSFGHKYALQARVAEVVFIHQGDLFDLDTFIDALDLPPVTSSGEISPYERALIEILATIDNDLIRKQIIQKLETTPFNRLDWYEREYGNQTVFIKAAKKGNLGLINLLEDKMKPSVLNKALRAAAKNYQWETLDHLCSLPGVELRQDEMDDLVVYLAEHGRIESVKKLLKLYDYKPSTELIGTILKKAIDNDNLQVVMYFCKLPVESPKQAMLDRLFKLAIQLQHWDIVEYLANSKHYSPSQATLEKAFQQTALAMQHEAVEILGNVEKTPIRAIVIERALLKASKLGHAKVVQSICALPSESLTKQAIEDALEQAAAEGHLDIVSCLCEPGTTTLKQPGINSGMKIAVQAGKLSVVNYFCSMTGSNKPTPRLIDQTLVMAAKKGQTAIFIAIHSNHQTPPGKHAIEQSFQLAITAGKLPILDYLCRHEGYGLNQSKVDQALISAVKSKQLEIVSYLCESLEITPSRKALRIAVSKAISSDQTGLAEYLRSRSTDKSKLTDTLVDEIDSTSKVGKQLEANGLFKKKKRQTDREPQILFNPAI
;
A
#
# COMPACT_ATOMS: atom_id res chain seq x y z
N MET A 1 7.18 -69.92 49.13
CA MET A 1 7.77 -68.86 49.97
C MET A 1 8.47 -67.84 49.07
N ILE A 2 7.72 -67.16 48.19
CA ILE A 2 8.33 -66.46 47.03
C ILE A 2 9.30 -65.34 47.45
N ILE A 3 8.98 -64.57 48.51
CA ILE A 3 9.86 -63.50 49.01
C ILE A 3 11.14 -64.09 49.62
N ARG A 4 11.06 -65.24 50.30
CA ARG A 4 12.22 -65.94 50.88
C ARG A 4 13.09 -66.63 49.83
N GLU A 5 12.47 -67.25 48.83
CA GLU A 5 13.15 -67.87 47.69
C GLU A 5 13.90 -66.81 46.88
N LEU A 6 13.28 -65.64 46.65
CA LEU A 6 13.89 -64.50 45.98
C LEU A 6 15.01 -63.86 46.82
N PHE A 7 14.84 -63.73 48.14
CA PHE A 7 15.91 -63.30 49.04
C PHE A 7 17.12 -64.25 48.97
N ASN A 8 16.89 -65.57 49.07
CA ASN A 8 17.94 -66.57 48.96
C ASN A 8 18.65 -66.50 47.60
N TRP A 9 17.90 -66.31 46.51
CA TRP A 9 18.47 -66.15 45.17
C TRP A 9 19.32 -64.88 45.04
N ILE A 10 18.91 -63.75 45.63
CA ILE A 10 19.72 -62.52 45.64
C ILE A 10 21.06 -62.74 46.37
N HIS A 11 21.06 -63.44 47.51
CA HIS A 11 22.24 -63.54 48.39
C HIS A 11 23.14 -64.77 48.17
N ASN A 12 22.72 -65.78 47.39
CA ASN A 12 23.54 -66.95 47.05
C ASN A 12 24.24 -66.83 45.69
N ASP A 13 25.41 -67.46 45.54
CA ASP A 13 26.25 -67.37 44.33
C ASP A 13 25.86 -68.33 43.18
N SER A 14 24.66 -68.94 43.19
CA SER A 14 24.26 -69.87 42.11
C SER A 14 22.75 -70.03 41.89
N ALA A 15 22.43 -70.54 40.69
CA ALA A 15 21.11 -70.80 40.09
C ALA A 15 20.37 -69.59 39.45
N THR A 16 19.65 -69.88 38.36
CA THR A 16 18.70 -68.99 37.66
C THR A 16 17.35 -68.92 38.38
N LEU A 17 16.63 -67.82 38.21
CA LEU A 17 15.35 -67.56 38.86
C LEU A 17 14.20 -68.28 38.13
N HIS A 18 13.87 -69.49 38.56
CA HIS A 18 12.78 -70.30 38.00
C HIS A 18 11.36 -69.89 38.46
N LEU A 19 11.18 -68.65 38.92
CA LEU A 19 9.94 -68.13 39.48
C LEU A 19 9.32 -67.10 38.53
N SER A 20 7.99 -67.09 38.39
CA SER A 20 7.23 -66.01 37.75
C SER A 20 6.90 -64.93 38.78
N ASP A 21 6.70 -63.69 38.32
CA ASP A 21 6.29 -62.61 39.21
C ASP A 21 4.86 -62.82 39.78
N GLN A 22 4.58 -62.22 40.93
CA GLN A 22 3.30 -62.33 41.63
C GLN A 22 2.87 -60.98 42.22
N THR A 23 1.56 -60.68 42.17
CA THR A 23 0.96 -59.57 42.92
C THR A 23 1.10 -59.80 44.42
N ILE A 24 1.42 -58.76 45.17
CA ILE A 24 1.62 -58.87 46.61
C ILE A 24 0.28 -58.90 47.34
N GLU A 25 0.01 -60.01 48.01
CA GLU A 25 -1.12 -60.14 48.93
C GLU A 25 -0.66 -59.87 50.37
N ARG A 26 -1.54 -59.28 51.17
CA ARG A 26 -1.24 -58.95 52.57
C ARG A 26 -0.91 -60.19 53.39
N ASP A 27 -1.68 -61.25 53.19
CA ASP A 27 -1.62 -62.49 53.95
C ASP A 27 -0.28 -63.21 53.74
N LEU A 28 0.31 -63.11 52.53
CA LEU A 28 1.65 -63.61 52.20
C LEU A 28 2.74 -62.94 53.07
N ILE A 29 2.69 -61.62 53.23
CA ILE A 29 3.64 -60.88 54.07
C ILE A 29 3.45 -61.23 55.55
N GLU A 30 2.21 -61.26 56.04
CA GLU A 30 1.94 -61.58 57.45
C GLU A 30 2.30 -63.04 57.80
N GLN A 31 2.17 -63.97 56.85
CA GLN A 31 2.61 -65.37 57.00
C GLN A 31 4.13 -65.49 57.08
N GLU A 32 4.89 -64.91 56.13
CA GLU A 32 6.36 -64.93 56.13
C GLU A 32 6.92 -64.21 57.37
N GLU A 33 6.35 -63.05 57.76
CA GLU A 33 6.74 -62.30 58.96
C GLU A 33 6.54 -63.12 60.25
N SER A 34 5.44 -63.88 60.36
CA SER A 34 5.19 -64.76 61.50
C SER A 34 6.22 -65.88 61.60
N GLN A 35 6.52 -66.55 60.48
CA GLN A 35 7.52 -67.61 60.41
C GLN A 35 8.94 -67.09 60.69
N ALA A 36 9.30 -65.94 60.11
CA ALA A 36 10.61 -65.33 60.30
C ALA A 36 10.81 -64.84 61.75
N LYS A 37 9.77 -64.35 62.43
CA LYS A 37 9.81 -64.05 63.87
C LYS A 37 10.01 -65.30 64.74
N GLN A 38 9.42 -66.44 64.36
CA GLN A 38 9.64 -67.71 65.06
C GLN A 38 11.07 -68.21 64.88
N ALA A 39 11.60 -68.18 63.65
CA ALA A 39 12.98 -68.55 63.35
C ALA A 39 14.01 -67.64 64.05
N HIS A 40 13.79 -66.31 64.05
CA HIS A 40 14.67 -65.36 64.74
C HIS A 40 14.79 -65.65 66.24
N ARG A 41 13.69 -66.03 66.91
CA ARG A 41 13.73 -66.44 68.34
C ARG A 41 14.59 -67.67 68.59
N VAL A 42 14.59 -68.64 67.67
CA VAL A 42 15.41 -69.85 67.75
C VAL A 42 16.89 -69.51 67.52
N LEU A 43 17.22 -68.80 66.44
CA LEU A 43 18.60 -68.40 66.13
C LEU A 43 19.21 -67.50 67.21
N LEU A 44 18.46 -66.53 67.72
CA LEU A 44 18.87 -65.67 68.84
C LEU A 44 19.05 -66.47 70.14
N GLY A 45 18.25 -67.51 70.36
CA GLY A 45 18.43 -68.47 71.46
C GLY A 45 19.73 -69.24 71.34
N ASN A 46 20.00 -69.83 70.16
CA ASN A 46 21.21 -70.58 69.86
C ASN A 46 22.47 -69.73 70.01
N ALA A 47 22.50 -68.53 69.43
CA ALA A 47 23.63 -67.60 69.54
C ALA A 47 23.87 -67.12 70.99
N ARG A 48 22.82 -66.97 71.80
CA ARG A 48 22.95 -66.67 73.23
C ARG A 48 23.52 -67.85 74.02
N LEU A 49 23.06 -69.07 73.76
CA LEU A 49 23.57 -70.29 74.40
C LEU A 49 25.07 -70.49 74.08
N LEU A 50 25.44 -70.39 72.79
CA LEU A 50 26.82 -70.55 72.32
C LEU A 50 27.77 -69.48 72.89
N LYS A 51 27.27 -68.25 73.10
CA LYS A 51 28.02 -67.17 73.77
C LYS A 51 28.28 -67.46 75.26
N TYR A 52 27.42 -68.23 75.93
CA TYR A 52 27.64 -68.66 77.32
C TYR A 52 28.51 -69.92 77.45
N SER A 53 28.61 -70.77 76.43
CA SER A 53 29.42 -71.99 76.45
C SER A 53 30.89 -71.81 76.05
N GLY A 54 31.32 -70.61 75.67
CA GLY A 54 32.73 -70.30 75.37
C GLY A 54 33.28 -70.86 74.05
N SER A 55 32.42 -71.50 73.25
CA SER A 55 32.72 -72.00 71.90
C SER A 55 32.91 -70.86 70.89
N SER A 56 33.71 -71.08 69.84
CA SER A 56 33.92 -70.09 68.77
C SER A 56 32.61 -69.78 68.05
N ASN A 57 32.28 -68.49 67.96
CA ASN A 57 30.89 -68.03 67.80
C ASN A 57 30.49 -67.75 66.33
N THR A 58 31.35 -68.08 65.36
CA THR A 58 31.37 -67.45 64.02
C THR A 58 30.32 -67.93 63.02
N GLU A 59 29.75 -69.12 63.19
CA GLU A 59 28.80 -69.70 62.21
C GLU A 59 27.35 -69.36 62.57
N ALA A 60 26.93 -69.65 63.81
CA ALA A 60 25.61 -69.29 64.32
C ALA A 60 25.36 -67.77 64.40
N ILE A 61 26.42 -66.95 64.49
CA ILE A 61 26.31 -65.50 64.32
C ILE A 61 26.00 -65.14 62.87
N LYS A 62 26.69 -65.74 61.87
CA LYS A 62 26.38 -65.49 60.44
C LYS A 62 24.96 -65.92 60.06
N GLU A 63 24.47 -67.05 60.55
CA GLU A 63 23.08 -67.48 60.34
C GLU A 63 22.08 -66.47 60.92
N LEU A 64 22.36 -65.95 62.13
CA LEU A 64 21.53 -64.93 62.77
C LEU A 64 21.61 -63.58 62.02
N GLU A 65 22.78 -63.18 61.53
CA GLU A 65 23.00 -61.96 60.74
C GLU A 65 22.27 -62.04 59.39
N GLN A 66 22.40 -63.15 58.65
CA GLN A 66 21.65 -63.39 57.42
C GLN A 66 20.13 -63.42 57.66
N HIS A 67 19.67 -64.01 58.77
CA HIS A 67 18.24 -64.00 59.12
C HIS A 67 17.75 -62.62 59.55
N CYS A 68 18.59 -61.77 60.15
CA CYS A 68 18.27 -60.35 60.37
C CYS A 68 18.13 -59.60 59.04
N LEU A 69 19.03 -59.80 58.08
CA LEU A 69 18.90 -59.23 56.74
C LEU A 69 17.59 -59.67 56.04
N PHE A 70 17.16 -60.93 56.22
CA PHE A 70 15.86 -61.39 55.72
C PHE A 70 14.67 -60.73 56.43
N MET A 71 14.75 -60.50 57.75
CA MET A 71 13.73 -59.76 58.50
C MET A 71 13.60 -58.31 58.03
N ASP A 72 14.72 -57.64 57.75
CA ASP A 72 14.74 -56.27 57.22
C ASP A 72 14.22 -56.23 55.77
N TYR A 73 14.54 -57.24 54.96
CA TYR A 73 13.98 -57.42 53.61
C TYR A 73 12.45 -57.59 53.64
N LEU A 74 11.91 -58.44 54.52
CA LEU A 74 10.45 -58.57 54.71
C LEU A 74 9.80 -57.25 55.15
N GLN A 75 10.47 -56.48 56.02
CA GLN A 75 9.99 -55.17 56.48
C GLN A 75 9.97 -54.14 55.33
N LEU A 76 10.88 -54.22 54.36
CA LEU A 76 10.87 -53.38 53.15
C LEU A 76 9.64 -53.69 52.26
N TYR A 77 9.32 -54.96 52.03
CA TYR A 77 8.10 -55.36 51.30
C TYR A 77 6.84 -54.83 51.98
N LYS A 78 6.77 -54.93 53.30
CA LYS A 78 5.66 -54.42 54.11
C LYS A 78 5.49 -52.91 54.00
N GLN A 79 6.57 -52.14 53.87
CA GLN A 79 6.51 -50.69 53.64
C GLN A 79 6.10 -50.32 52.21
N GLU A 80 6.68 -50.97 51.20
CA GLU A 80 6.40 -50.66 49.79
C GLU A 80 4.99 -51.13 49.34
N PHE A 81 4.46 -52.20 49.91
CA PHE A 81 3.05 -52.62 49.73
C PHE A 81 2.04 -51.58 50.26
N VAL A 82 2.38 -50.87 51.35
CA VAL A 82 1.54 -49.78 51.88
C VAL A 82 1.60 -48.53 50.99
N LYS A 83 2.68 -48.34 50.22
CA LYS A 83 2.86 -47.20 49.31
C LYS A 83 2.13 -47.37 47.97
N ASP A 84 2.23 -48.54 47.33
CA ASP A 84 1.45 -48.86 46.12
C ASP A 84 1.02 -50.33 46.12
N ARG A 85 -0.29 -50.56 45.98
CA ARG A 85 -0.91 -51.90 45.89
C ARG A 85 -0.74 -52.55 44.51
N LYS A 86 -0.22 -51.83 43.51
CA LYS A 86 0.16 -52.36 42.20
C LYS A 86 1.59 -52.94 42.18
N ASN A 87 2.35 -52.78 43.26
CA ASN A 87 3.66 -53.41 43.39
C ASN A 87 3.54 -54.94 43.39
N THR A 88 4.33 -55.58 42.53
CA THR A 88 4.53 -57.03 42.51
C THR A 88 5.80 -57.41 43.27
N VAL A 89 5.99 -58.70 43.52
CA VAL A 89 7.14 -59.21 44.28
C VAL A 89 8.46 -58.86 43.60
N PHE A 90 8.54 -58.98 42.27
CA PHE A 90 9.76 -58.69 41.52
C PHE A 90 9.98 -57.19 41.30
N LEU A 91 8.92 -56.38 41.18
CA LEU A 91 9.07 -54.91 41.10
C LEU A 91 9.65 -54.33 42.40
N ILE A 92 9.28 -54.83 43.58
CA ILE A 92 9.91 -54.42 44.85
C ILE A 92 11.35 -54.89 44.93
N ALA A 93 11.64 -56.15 44.58
CA ALA A 93 13.01 -56.66 44.56
C ALA A 93 13.91 -55.83 43.64
N LEU A 94 13.47 -55.56 42.41
CA LEU A 94 14.19 -54.77 41.43
C LEU A 94 14.42 -53.34 41.92
N LYS A 95 13.38 -52.68 42.44
CA LYS A 95 13.48 -51.33 43.04
C LYS A 95 14.50 -51.30 44.18
N ASN A 96 14.51 -52.31 45.05
CA ASN A 96 15.48 -52.43 46.13
C ASN A 96 16.90 -52.61 45.58
N LEU A 97 17.13 -53.57 44.68
CA LEU A 97 18.44 -53.82 44.05
C LEU A 97 19.01 -52.56 43.39
N LEU A 98 18.19 -51.84 42.62
CA LEU A 98 18.56 -50.57 41.97
C LEU A 98 18.72 -49.38 42.95
N SER A 99 18.37 -49.54 44.23
CA SER A 99 18.59 -48.53 45.28
C SER A 99 19.91 -48.71 46.04
N HIS A 100 20.67 -49.79 45.79
CA HIS A 100 21.98 -50.00 46.41
C HIS A 100 23.07 -49.11 45.79
N PRO A 101 24.22 -48.89 46.45
CA PRO A 101 25.35 -48.17 45.88
C PRO A 101 25.89 -48.81 44.59
N HIS A 102 26.47 -48.01 43.70
CA HIS A 102 26.95 -48.44 42.37
C HIS A 102 27.91 -49.65 42.38
N GLU A 103 28.82 -49.74 43.36
CA GLU A 103 29.73 -50.89 43.50
C GLU A 103 29.01 -52.21 43.80
N GLU A 104 27.85 -52.14 44.44
CA GLU A 104 27.02 -53.28 44.83
C GLU A 104 26.02 -53.64 43.72
N GLN A 105 25.46 -52.62 43.04
CA GLN A 105 24.74 -52.80 41.77
C GLN A 105 25.60 -53.54 40.74
N LEU A 106 26.88 -53.18 40.59
CA LEU A 106 27.80 -53.86 39.67
C LEU A 106 27.97 -55.35 39.95
N ARG A 107 27.97 -55.77 41.23
CA ARG A 107 28.03 -57.19 41.63
C ARG A 107 26.71 -57.91 41.37
N LEU A 108 25.60 -57.23 41.57
CA LEU A 108 24.24 -57.77 41.43
C LEU A 108 23.68 -57.61 40.01
N MET A 109 24.40 -56.97 39.08
CA MET A 109 23.94 -56.63 37.74
C MET A 109 23.38 -57.82 36.93
N PRO A 110 23.97 -59.03 36.96
CA PRO A 110 23.36 -60.19 36.29
C PRO A 110 21.97 -60.53 36.81
N LYS A 111 21.75 -60.38 38.14
CA LYS A 111 20.45 -60.61 38.80
C LYS A 111 19.46 -59.47 38.51
N ILE A 112 19.94 -58.23 38.45
CA ILE A 112 19.14 -57.06 38.02
C ILE A 112 18.64 -57.26 36.58
N ASN A 113 19.51 -57.70 35.67
CA ASN A 113 19.15 -57.95 34.27
C ASN A 113 18.21 -59.16 34.14
N GLU A 114 18.49 -60.30 34.79
CA GLU A 114 17.60 -61.48 34.77
C GLU A 114 16.19 -61.15 35.30
N LEU A 115 16.10 -60.42 36.42
CA LEU A 115 14.83 -60.00 37.02
C LEU A 115 14.04 -59.04 36.10
N PHE A 116 14.71 -58.10 35.44
CA PHE A 116 14.07 -57.18 34.50
C PHE A 116 13.63 -57.88 33.20
N GLN A 117 14.38 -58.86 32.70
CA GLN A 117 13.99 -59.67 31.54
C GLN A 117 12.75 -60.53 31.84
N ILE A 118 12.63 -61.09 33.05
CA ILE A 118 11.42 -61.80 33.48
C ILE A 118 10.23 -60.83 33.57
N LEU A 119 10.40 -59.65 34.15
CA LEU A 119 9.37 -58.60 34.21
C LEU A 119 8.91 -58.16 32.80
N LEU A 120 9.83 -57.95 31.86
CA LEU A 120 9.52 -57.64 30.45
C LEU A 120 8.71 -58.74 29.77
N ARG A 121 9.06 -60.01 30.01
CA ARG A 121 8.36 -61.17 29.44
C ARG A 121 6.97 -61.36 30.03
N ASP A 122 6.84 -61.25 31.36
CA ASP A 122 5.61 -61.57 32.08
C ASP A 122 4.60 -60.41 32.01
N ASN A 123 5.05 -59.14 31.99
CA ASN A 123 4.21 -57.97 31.71
C ASN A 123 5.01 -56.77 31.15
N LYS A 124 5.19 -56.75 29.82
CA LYS A 124 5.91 -55.70 29.08
C LYS A 124 5.45 -54.27 29.41
N GLU A 125 4.14 -54.00 29.48
CA GLU A 125 3.63 -52.66 29.78
C GLU A 125 3.98 -52.21 31.21
N SER A 126 3.86 -53.11 32.19
CA SER A 126 4.18 -52.81 33.58
C SER A 126 5.69 -52.59 33.76
N ALA A 127 6.53 -53.41 33.13
CA ALA A 127 7.98 -53.27 33.18
C ALA A 127 8.47 -51.94 32.55
N LEU A 128 7.92 -51.56 31.39
CA LEU A 128 8.23 -50.30 30.72
C LEU A 128 7.71 -49.08 31.52
N SER A 129 6.51 -49.17 32.10
CA SER A 129 5.97 -48.12 32.99
C SER A 129 6.78 -47.97 34.29
N PHE A 130 7.30 -49.07 34.83
CA PHE A 130 8.20 -49.03 35.98
C PHE A 130 9.54 -48.39 35.63
N TYR A 131 10.14 -48.75 34.49
CA TYR A 131 11.38 -48.12 34.01
C TYR A 131 11.21 -46.61 33.85
N ASP A 132 10.16 -46.16 33.17
CA ASP A 132 9.92 -44.73 32.90
C ASP A 132 9.81 -43.90 34.20
N LYS A 133 9.08 -44.41 35.19
CA LYS A 133 8.92 -43.79 36.52
C LYS A 133 10.20 -43.76 37.37
N ASN A 134 11.20 -44.58 37.04
CA ASN A 134 12.39 -44.80 37.86
C ASN A 134 13.71 -44.60 37.07
N LYS A 135 13.70 -43.86 35.96
CA LYS A 135 14.84 -43.67 35.03
C LYS A 135 16.21 -43.45 35.70
N GLU A 136 16.29 -42.62 36.74
CA GLU A 136 17.55 -42.37 37.47
C GLU A 136 18.12 -43.64 38.13
N LEU A 137 17.28 -44.55 38.64
CA LEU A 137 17.72 -45.82 39.23
C LEU A 137 18.36 -46.75 38.19
N PHE A 138 17.98 -46.62 36.91
CA PHE A 138 18.52 -47.41 35.81
C PHE A 138 19.75 -46.77 35.14
N ARG A 139 20.25 -45.63 35.62
CA ARG A 139 21.32 -44.83 34.97
C ARG A 139 22.59 -45.61 34.62
N HIS A 140 22.90 -46.66 35.38
CA HIS A 140 24.09 -47.50 35.20
C HIS A 140 23.81 -48.87 34.54
N CYS A 141 22.56 -49.16 34.18
CA CYS A 141 22.12 -50.45 33.65
C CYS A 141 22.02 -50.43 32.10
N THR A 142 23.15 -50.33 31.40
CA THR A 142 23.17 -50.10 29.93
C THR A 142 22.41 -51.15 29.11
N GLU A 143 22.54 -52.44 29.43
CA GLU A 143 21.82 -53.52 28.74
C GLU A 143 20.29 -53.36 28.87
N ILE A 144 19.81 -52.91 30.03
CA ILE A 144 18.39 -52.60 30.26
C ILE A 144 17.96 -51.37 29.46
N GLN A 145 18.79 -50.31 29.40
CA GLN A 145 18.51 -49.12 28.59
C GLN A 145 18.39 -49.48 27.10
N GLU A 146 19.30 -50.31 26.59
CA GLU A 146 19.28 -50.81 25.20
C GLU A 146 18.08 -51.72 24.93
N ARG A 147 17.73 -52.62 25.85
CA ARG A 147 16.53 -53.45 25.69
C ARG A 147 15.25 -52.62 25.72
N VAL A 148 15.11 -51.68 26.65
CA VAL A 148 13.93 -50.80 26.75
C VAL A 148 13.77 -49.94 25.50
N THR A 149 14.86 -49.37 24.97
CA THR A 149 14.79 -48.58 23.73
C THR A 149 14.40 -49.44 22.52
N PHE A 150 14.90 -50.68 22.40
CA PHE A 150 14.43 -51.63 21.38
C PHE A 150 12.93 -51.96 21.53
N GLU A 151 12.49 -52.32 22.73
CA GLU A 151 11.11 -52.75 23.01
C GLU A 151 10.08 -51.63 22.78
N LEU A 152 10.45 -50.38 23.05
CA LEU A 152 9.65 -49.17 22.78
C LEU A 152 9.64 -48.81 21.29
N LEU A 153 10.78 -48.94 20.59
CA LEU A 153 10.84 -48.73 19.14
C LEU A 153 9.93 -49.73 18.40
N GLN A 154 9.91 -51.00 18.82
CA GLN A 154 9.00 -51.99 18.26
C GLN A 154 7.52 -51.62 18.50
N GLN A 155 7.15 -51.22 19.73
CA GLN A 155 5.77 -50.76 20.02
C GLN A 155 5.39 -49.53 19.19
N LYS A 156 6.32 -48.59 18.96
CA LYS A 156 6.10 -47.44 18.08
C LYS A 156 5.86 -47.91 16.64
N MET A 157 6.69 -48.79 16.09
CA MET A 157 6.52 -49.31 14.71
C MET A 157 5.21 -50.09 14.51
N GLU A 158 4.78 -50.87 15.50
CA GLU A 158 3.49 -51.59 15.46
C GLU A 158 2.29 -50.62 15.47
N ALA A 159 2.35 -49.56 16.28
CA ALA A 159 1.34 -48.51 16.33
C ALA A 159 1.33 -47.65 15.04
N ASP A 160 2.51 -47.25 14.57
CA ASP A 160 2.71 -46.48 13.33
C ASP A 160 2.15 -47.25 12.12
N SER A 161 2.49 -48.55 11.97
CA SER A 161 2.00 -49.40 10.89
C SER A 161 0.47 -49.53 10.89
N LYS A 162 -0.15 -49.64 12.07
CA LYS A 162 -1.61 -49.63 12.20
C LYS A 162 -2.22 -48.28 11.81
N LEU A 163 -1.54 -47.16 12.07
CA LEU A 163 -1.97 -45.84 11.63
C LEU A 163 -1.82 -45.68 10.10
N VAL A 164 -0.72 -46.18 9.50
CA VAL A 164 -0.53 -46.25 8.04
C VAL A 164 -1.70 -46.97 7.38
N MET A 165 -2.07 -48.16 7.86
CA MET A 165 -3.22 -48.91 7.33
C MET A 165 -4.54 -48.14 7.47
N THR A 166 -4.76 -47.49 8.61
CA THR A 166 -5.98 -46.67 8.84
C THR A 166 -6.07 -45.49 7.87
N GLN A 167 -4.94 -44.87 7.51
CA GLN A 167 -4.89 -43.80 6.49
C GLN A 167 -5.03 -44.36 5.06
N LEU A 168 -4.51 -45.56 4.79
CA LEU A 168 -4.64 -46.22 3.48
C LEU A 168 -6.09 -46.62 3.20
N ASP A 169 -6.79 -47.22 4.18
CA ASP A 169 -8.22 -47.49 4.12
C ASP A 169 -9.03 -46.20 3.88
N TYR A 170 -8.70 -45.12 4.60
CA TYR A 170 -9.32 -43.82 4.40
C TYR A 170 -9.11 -43.28 2.98
N PHE A 171 -7.90 -43.37 2.41
CA PHE A 171 -7.63 -42.96 1.02
C PHE A 171 -8.32 -43.87 -0.01
N ASN A 172 -8.45 -45.17 0.26
CA ASN A 172 -9.17 -46.09 -0.63
C ASN A 172 -10.68 -45.81 -0.66
N GLU A 173 -11.29 -45.40 0.46
CA GLU A 173 -12.67 -44.89 0.48
C GLU A 173 -12.78 -43.49 -0.15
N HIS A 174 -12.03 -42.52 0.38
CA HIS A 174 -12.23 -41.10 0.09
C HIS A 174 -11.59 -40.62 -1.23
N LEU A 175 -10.73 -41.42 -1.87
CA LEU A 175 -10.19 -41.12 -3.20
C LEU A 175 -10.63 -42.15 -4.25
N ALA A 176 -11.62 -43.01 -3.94
CA ALA A 176 -12.12 -44.08 -4.82
C ALA A 176 -12.48 -43.59 -6.24
N TYR A 177 -13.12 -42.43 -6.35
CA TYR A 177 -13.61 -41.86 -7.60
C TYR A 177 -12.58 -41.03 -8.40
N GLN A 178 -11.35 -40.89 -7.90
CA GLN A 178 -10.26 -40.22 -8.62
C GLN A 178 -9.56 -41.22 -9.54
N GLU A 179 -9.78 -41.09 -10.86
CA GLU A 179 -9.31 -42.05 -11.86
C GLU A 179 -7.83 -41.84 -12.23
N ASN A 180 -7.33 -40.60 -12.17
CA ASN A 180 -5.90 -40.31 -12.30
C ASN A 180 -5.27 -40.05 -10.91
N PRO A 181 -4.58 -41.03 -10.29
CA PRO A 181 -3.95 -40.84 -8.98
C PRO A 181 -2.81 -39.80 -9.01
N LEU A 182 -2.12 -39.64 -10.15
CA LEU A 182 -1.06 -38.64 -10.30
C LEU A 182 -1.61 -37.21 -10.36
N GLY A 183 -2.86 -37.04 -10.80
CA GLY A 183 -3.52 -35.73 -10.96
C GLY A 183 -3.81 -34.97 -9.65
N ILE A 184 -3.57 -35.57 -8.48
CA ILE A 184 -3.74 -34.94 -7.15
C ILE A 184 -2.44 -34.82 -6.34
N ILE A 185 -1.29 -35.27 -6.87
CA ILE A 185 0.00 -35.33 -6.16
C ILE A 185 0.42 -33.97 -5.57
N ALA A 186 0.15 -32.88 -6.28
CA ALA A 186 0.44 -31.52 -5.81
C ALA A 186 -0.34 -31.14 -4.53
N LEU A 187 -1.54 -31.67 -4.31
CA LEU A 187 -2.30 -31.49 -3.06
C LEU A 187 -1.70 -32.32 -1.91
N CYS A 188 -1.20 -33.51 -2.24
CA CYS A 188 -0.68 -34.47 -1.26
C CYS A 188 0.66 -34.05 -0.63
N ARG A 189 1.39 -33.12 -1.27
CA ARG A 189 2.62 -32.51 -0.71
C ARG A 189 2.41 -31.82 0.64
N ASN A 190 1.19 -31.40 0.97
CA ASN A 190 0.89 -30.81 2.28
C ASN A 190 1.05 -31.81 3.45
N TRP A 191 1.12 -33.12 3.18
CA TRP A 191 1.28 -34.18 4.19
C TRP A 191 2.75 -34.58 4.43
N ILE A 192 3.72 -33.80 3.93
CA ILE A 192 5.16 -34.14 3.98
C ILE A 192 5.74 -34.22 5.41
N GLY A 193 5.08 -33.60 6.39
CA GLY A 193 5.40 -33.73 7.82
C GLY A 193 4.66 -34.86 8.55
N GLU A 194 3.71 -35.55 7.90
CA GLU A 194 2.89 -36.63 8.48
C GLU A 194 3.38 -37.99 7.96
N THR A 195 4.51 -38.49 8.46
CA THR A 195 5.25 -39.67 7.94
C THR A 195 4.38 -40.90 7.67
N GLU A 196 3.43 -41.22 8.53
CA GLU A 196 2.54 -42.39 8.44
C GLU A 196 1.51 -42.21 7.31
N LYS A 197 0.98 -40.99 7.16
CA LYS A 197 0.03 -40.59 6.12
C LYS A 197 0.73 -40.43 4.76
N PHE A 198 1.98 -39.99 4.75
CA PHE A 198 2.84 -39.97 3.57
C PHE A 198 3.22 -41.39 3.14
N THR A 199 3.46 -42.31 4.08
CA THR A 199 3.61 -43.75 3.80
C THR A 199 2.34 -44.29 3.14
N ALA A 200 1.16 -44.02 3.72
CA ALA A 200 -0.13 -44.46 3.18
C ALA A 200 -0.43 -43.88 1.79
N LEU A 201 -0.04 -42.63 1.50
CA LEU A 201 -0.11 -42.04 0.17
C LEU A 201 0.73 -42.83 -0.84
N ILE A 202 1.97 -43.18 -0.50
CA ILE A 202 2.86 -43.94 -1.37
C ILE A 202 2.30 -45.35 -1.64
N LEU A 203 1.76 -46.02 -0.62
CA LEU A 203 1.08 -47.32 -0.78
C LEU A 203 -0.15 -47.20 -1.67
N TRP A 204 -1.00 -46.18 -1.46
CA TRP A 204 -2.17 -45.92 -2.30
C TRP A 204 -1.81 -45.71 -3.77
N LEU A 205 -0.70 -45.03 -4.09
CA LEU A 205 -0.22 -44.89 -5.47
C LEU A 205 0.18 -46.25 -6.09
N LEU A 206 0.79 -47.14 -5.31
CA LEU A 206 1.17 -48.49 -5.75
C LEU A 206 -0.07 -49.38 -5.97
N GLU A 207 -1.05 -49.37 -5.06
CA GLU A 207 -2.34 -50.06 -5.23
C GLU A 207 -3.12 -49.53 -6.44
N ARG A 208 -3.06 -48.22 -6.68
CA ARG A 208 -3.58 -47.55 -7.88
C ARG A 208 -2.76 -47.83 -9.16
N LYS A 209 -1.76 -48.70 -9.10
CA LYS A 209 -0.91 -49.17 -10.22
C LYS A 209 -0.08 -48.07 -10.88
N VAL A 210 0.33 -47.06 -10.11
CA VAL A 210 1.38 -46.12 -10.55
C VAL A 210 2.73 -46.84 -10.47
N SER A 211 3.50 -46.83 -11.56
CA SER A 211 4.82 -47.48 -11.58
C SER A 211 5.84 -46.75 -10.69
N VAL A 212 6.78 -47.51 -10.14
CA VAL A 212 7.91 -47.02 -9.30
C VAL A 212 8.64 -45.84 -9.96
N GLU A 213 8.92 -45.96 -11.26
CA GLU A 213 9.52 -44.90 -12.08
C GLU A 213 8.70 -43.60 -12.05
N LYS A 214 7.38 -43.68 -12.22
CA LYS A 214 6.49 -42.51 -12.18
C LYS A 214 6.38 -41.91 -10.78
N ILE A 215 6.38 -42.72 -9.72
CA ILE A 215 6.42 -42.23 -8.34
C ILE A 215 7.70 -41.43 -8.10
N LEU A 216 8.86 -41.94 -8.55
CA LEU A 216 10.15 -41.24 -8.44
C LEU A 216 10.19 -39.95 -9.28
N LEU A 217 9.63 -39.96 -10.49
CA LEU A 217 9.50 -38.78 -11.34
C LEU A 217 8.63 -37.66 -10.72
N THR A 218 7.70 -37.98 -9.81
CA THR A 218 6.93 -36.93 -9.10
C THR A 218 7.76 -36.07 -8.15
N ASN A 219 8.97 -36.50 -7.81
CA ASN A 219 9.83 -35.96 -6.75
C ASN A 219 9.32 -36.11 -5.29
N LEU A 220 8.20 -36.79 -5.01
CA LEU A 220 7.66 -36.88 -3.63
C LEU A 220 8.68 -37.35 -2.58
N LEU A 221 9.45 -38.41 -2.85
CA LEU A 221 10.44 -38.96 -1.92
C LEU A 221 11.66 -38.03 -1.77
N GLN A 222 12.02 -37.34 -2.85
CA GLN A 222 13.08 -36.32 -2.89
C GLN A 222 12.68 -35.11 -2.04
N ASP A 223 11.44 -34.63 -2.19
CA ASP A 223 10.88 -33.52 -1.42
C ASP A 223 10.81 -33.89 0.07
N PHE A 224 10.39 -35.12 0.41
CA PHE A 224 10.35 -35.61 1.80
C PHE A 224 11.74 -35.61 2.45
N LEU A 225 12.76 -36.14 1.75
CA LEU A 225 14.15 -36.06 2.22
C LEU A 225 14.60 -34.61 2.41
N LYS A 226 14.27 -33.69 1.49
CA LYS A 226 14.61 -32.26 1.60
C LYS A 226 13.98 -31.60 2.82
N TYR A 227 12.71 -31.89 3.11
CA TYR A 227 12.01 -31.35 4.27
C TYR A 227 12.63 -31.85 5.59
N HIS A 228 13.00 -33.14 5.66
CA HIS A 228 13.52 -33.79 6.86
C HIS A 228 15.05 -33.84 6.98
N LEU A 229 15.81 -33.09 6.16
CA LEU A 229 17.30 -33.11 6.17
C LEU A 229 17.91 -32.92 7.56
N PHE A 230 17.31 -32.07 8.39
CA PHE A 230 17.77 -31.78 9.75
C PHE A 230 17.69 -33.00 10.70
N THR A 231 16.93 -34.04 10.34
CA THR A 231 16.78 -35.28 11.12
C THR A 231 17.79 -36.36 10.75
N LEU A 232 18.53 -36.23 9.63
CA LEU A 232 19.39 -37.30 9.06
C LEU A 232 20.48 -37.85 9.98
N HIS A 233 20.90 -37.09 10.99
CA HIS A 233 21.92 -37.50 11.95
C HIS A 233 21.33 -37.99 13.28
N SER A 234 20.01 -37.95 13.43
CA SER A 234 19.29 -38.48 14.59
C SER A 234 19.10 -39.99 14.48
N LYS A 235 19.00 -40.67 15.63
CA LYS A 235 18.47 -42.05 15.69
C LYS A 235 16.97 -42.08 15.36
N ASP A 236 16.27 -40.99 15.66
CA ASP A 236 14.85 -40.75 15.34
C ASP A 236 14.72 -39.98 14.00
N SER A 237 15.40 -40.45 12.96
CA SER A 237 15.31 -39.90 11.60
C SER A 237 13.96 -40.25 10.98
N GLU A 238 13.13 -39.24 10.68
CA GLU A 238 11.81 -39.45 10.05
C GLU A 238 11.95 -39.98 8.60
N VAL A 239 13.08 -39.72 7.94
CA VAL A 239 13.46 -40.38 6.68
C VAL A 239 13.64 -41.88 6.90
N SER A 240 14.45 -42.26 7.88
CA SER A 240 14.69 -43.68 8.19
C SER A 240 13.42 -44.38 8.68
N ARG A 241 12.52 -43.66 9.35
CA ARG A 241 11.18 -44.13 9.75
C ARG A 241 10.27 -44.39 8.54
N LEU A 242 10.18 -43.46 7.57
CA LEU A 242 9.42 -43.64 6.33
C LEU A 242 9.83 -44.93 5.59
N TYR A 243 11.13 -45.12 5.36
CA TYR A 243 11.62 -46.30 4.64
C TYR A 243 11.52 -47.60 5.45
N SER A 244 11.57 -47.52 6.79
CA SER A 244 11.28 -48.66 7.65
C SER A 244 9.81 -49.07 7.58
N LEU A 245 8.88 -48.10 7.61
CA LEU A 245 7.45 -48.36 7.45
C LEU A 245 7.12 -48.94 6.07
N LEU A 246 7.61 -48.31 4.98
CA LEU A 246 7.47 -48.85 3.62
C LEU A 246 8.04 -50.26 3.49
N GLY A 247 9.16 -50.57 4.17
CA GLY A 247 9.77 -51.90 4.17
C GLY A 247 8.91 -53.03 4.73
N HIS A 248 7.87 -52.74 5.52
CA HIS A 248 6.93 -53.75 6.02
C HIS A 248 5.92 -54.21 4.96
N PHE A 249 5.73 -53.45 3.86
CA PHE A 249 4.74 -53.73 2.83
C PHE A 249 5.41 -54.32 1.57
N PRO A 250 5.02 -55.53 1.11
CA PRO A 250 5.68 -56.18 -0.03
C PRO A 250 5.52 -55.37 -1.32
N GLU A 251 4.43 -54.61 -1.47
CA GLU A 251 4.15 -53.74 -2.63
C GLU A 251 5.19 -52.61 -2.78
N ALA A 252 5.76 -52.14 -1.67
CA ALA A 252 6.70 -51.01 -1.67
C ALA A 252 8.18 -51.44 -1.83
N GLN A 253 8.50 -52.74 -1.77
CA GLN A 253 9.87 -53.25 -1.83
C GLN A 253 10.65 -52.77 -3.07
N GLU A 254 10.02 -52.79 -4.26
CA GLU A 254 10.66 -52.30 -5.49
C GLU A 254 10.96 -50.80 -5.42
N LEU A 255 10.05 -50.00 -4.87
CA LEU A 255 10.22 -48.56 -4.69
C LEU A 255 11.36 -48.24 -3.71
N VAL A 256 11.44 -48.96 -2.59
CA VAL A 256 12.55 -48.85 -1.63
C VAL A 256 13.89 -49.19 -2.30
N MET A 257 13.96 -50.29 -3.04
CA MET A 257 15.17 -50.70 -3.78
C MET A 257 15.56 -49.75 -4.93
N ALA A 258 14.62 -48.95 -5.45
CA ALA A 258 14.89 -47.92 -6.45
C ALA A 258 15.36 -46.61 -5.80
N ALA A 259 14.69 -46.18 -4.74
CA ALA A 259 15.02 -44.99 -3.94
C ALA A 259 16.45 -45.03 -3.37
N GLN A 260 16.96 -46.22 -3.03
CA GLN A 260 18.35 -46.44 -2.60
C GLN A 260 19.43 -46.11 -3.64
N LYS A 261 19.04 -45.91 -4.91
CA LYS A 261 19.97 -45.67 -6.03
C LYS A 261 20.01 -44.22 -6.50
N ILE A 262 19.18 -43.34 -5.92
CA ILE A 262 18.89 -41.98 -6.38
C ILE A 262 19.14 -40.98 -5.24
N SER A 263 19.56 -39.75 -5.54
CA SER A 263 19.66 -38.65 -4.57
C SER A 263 18.59 -37.57 -4.80
N CYS A 264 18.29 -36.77 -3.76
CA CYS A 264 17.37 -35.63 -3.81
C CYS A 264 17.90 -34.43 -4.64
N GLY A 265 19.17 -34.47 -5.05
CA GLY A 265 19.79 -33.49 -5.93
C GLY A 265 20.39 -32.25 -5.25
N GLU A 266 20.20 -32.08 -3.94
CA GLU A 266 20.85 -31.00 -3.19
C GLU A 266 22.38 -31.13 -3.22
N LEU A 267 23.09 -30.05 -3.53
CA LEU A 267 24.53 -30.04 -3.79
C LEU A 267 25.36 -30.68 -2.67
N MET A 268 25.01 -30.41 -1.41
CA MET A 268 25.70 -30.97 -0.23
C MET A 268 25.28 -32.41 0.12
N PHE A 269 24.20 -32.92 -0.49
CA PHE A 269 23.60 -34.23 -0.17
C PHE A 269 23.59 -35.22 -1.35
N GLN A 270 24.27 -34.91 -2.46
CA GLN A 270 24.34 -35.79 -3.66
C GLN A 270 24.87 -37.22 -3.38
N GLN A 271 25.55 -37.42 -2.24
CA GLN A 271 26.09 -38.71 -1.82
C GLN A 271 25.18 -39.50 -0.86
N TYR A 272 24.03 -38.93 -0.48
CA TYR A 272 22.97 -39.61 0.26
C TYR A 272 21.90 -40.11 -0.71
N SER A 273 21.46 -41.36 -0.51
CA SER A 273 20.27 -41.89 -1.19
C SER A 273 18.99 -41.42 -0.50
N LEU A 274 17.84 -41.61 -1.14
CA LEU A 274 16.56 -41.11 -0.61
C LEU A 274 16.16 -41.72 0.75
N ASP A 275 16.69 -42.90 1.10
CA ASP A 275 16.55 -43.52 2.43
C ASP A 275 17.45 -42.92 3.53
N GLY A 276 18.13 -41.81 3.23
CA GLY A 276 18.98 -41.07 4.17
C GLY A 276 20.35 -41.69 4.42
N ILE A 277 20.70 -42.78 3.73
CA ILE A 277 21.98 -43.47 3.92
C ILE A 277 23.07 -42.85 3.03
N PHE A 278 24.21 -42.50 3.64
CA PHE A 278 25.41 -42.05 2.93
C PHE A 278 26.04 -43.20 2.12
N ARG A 279 26.27 -42.99 0.82
CA ARG A 279 26.80 -44.01 -0.11
C ARG A 279 28.24 -43.76 -0.58
N GLY A 280 28.90 -42.68 -0.12
CA GLY A 280 30.31 -42.38 -0.42
C GLY A 280 30.63 -42.04 -1.88
N LYS A 281 29.60 -41.87 -2.73
CA LYS A 281 29.70 -41.49 -4.14
C LYS A 281 28.46 -40.72 -4.54
N ASN A 282 28.57 -39.81 -5.49
CA ASN A 282 27.42 -39.08 -6.00
C ASN A 282 26.47 -40.05 -6.73
N LEU A 283 25.17 -39.98 -6.41
CA LEU A 283 24.12 -40.79 -7.03
C LEU A 283 23.44 -40.01 -8.18
N PRO A 284 22.82 -40.70 -9.15
CA PRO A 284 21.98 -40.03 -10.14
C PRO A 284 20.84 -39.27 -9.48
N VAL A 285 20.47 -38.15 -10.10
CA VAL A 285 19.31 -37.32 -9.75
C VAL A 285 18.29 -37.47 -10.86
N VAL A 286 17.03 -37.71 -10.50
CA VAL A 286 15.92 -37.80 -11.46
C VAL A 286 15.41 -36.40 -11.78
N SER A 287 15.26 -36.08 -13.06
CA SER A 287 14.58 -34.86 -13.49
C SER A 287 13.08 -34.98 -13.22
N PRO A 288 12.44 -34.04 -12.51
CA PRO A 288 11.03 -34.18 -12.13
C PRO A 288 10.08 -34.01 -13.32
N GLU A 289 9.16 -34.96 -13.49
CA GLU A 289 7.97 -34.83 -14.34
C GLU A 289 6.78 -34.52 -13.42
N ILE A 290 6.61 -33.25 -13.07
CA ILE A 290 5.54 -32.80 -12.16
C ILE A 290 4.19 -33.01 -12.87
N PRO A 291 3.31 -33.91 -12.38
CA PRO A 291 2.03 -34.15 -13.04
C PRO A 291 1.12 -32.91 -12.94
N PRO A 292 0.45 -32.50 -14.03
CA PRO A 292 -0.52 -31.42 -13.95
C PRO A 292 -1.73 -31.83 -13.09
N LEU A 293 -2.29 -30.85 -12.36
CA LEU A 293 -3.53 -31.04 -11.59
C LEU A 293 -4.66 -31.50 -12.52
N GLN A 294 -5.21 -32.69 -12.25
CA GLN A 294 -6.26 -33.31 -13.07
C GLN A 294 -7.24 -34.08 -12.19
N PHE A 295 -8.42 -33.50 -11.95
CA PHE A 295 -9.49 -34.11 -11.16
C PHE A 295 -10.46 -34.90 -12.04
N SER A 296 -10.92 -36.07 -11.58
CA SER A 296 -12.04 -36.77 -12.23
C SER A 296 -13.35 -36.02 -11.93
N LEU A 297 -14.01 -35.53 -12.98
CA LEU A 297 -15.11 -34.57 -12.90
C LEU A 297 -16.46 -35.22 -12.51
N ARG A 298 -16.51 -35.83 -11.32
CA ARG A 298 -17.69 -36.50 -10.74
C ARG A 298 -18.08 -35.81 -9.42
N LYS A 299 -19.39 -35.67 -9.15
CA LYS A 299 -19.89 -35.04 -7.91
C LYS A 299 -19.37 -35.71 -6.63
N ASP A 300 -19.31 -37.04 -6.63
CA ASP A 300 -18.85 -37.80 -5.46
C ASP A 300 -17.35 -37.57 -5.22
N ASN A 301 -16.56 -37.54 -6.30
CA ASN A 301 -15.14 -37.18 -6.25
C ASN A 301 -14.93 -35.74 -5.77
N PHE A 302 -15.74 -34.77 -6.22
CA PHE A 302 -15.69 -33.38 -5.74
C PHE A 302 -15.86 -33.31 -4.22
N ASN A 303 -16.90 -33.97 -3.69
CA ASN A 303 -17.17 -33.99 -2.25
C ASN A 303 -16.04 -34.67 -1.46
N ALA A 304 -15.48 -35.76 -2.00
CA ALA A 304 -14.46 -36.55 -1.32
C ALA A 304 -13.09 -35.84 -1.32
N LEU A 305 -12.71 -35.19 -2.44
CA LEU A 305 -11.53 -34.31 -2.51
C LEU A 305 -11.67 -33.09 -1.59
N TYR A 306 -12.86 -32.46 -1.50
CA TYR A 306 -13.07 -31.35 -0.57
C TYR A 306 -12.98 -31.79 0.89
N ARG A 307 -13.50 -32.97 1.25
CA ARG A 307 -13.32 -33.55 2.60
C ARG A 307 -11.85 -33.86 2.93
N THR A 308 -11.09 -34.35 1.95
CA THR A 308 -9.70 -34.83 2.14
C THR A 308 -8.68 -33.69 2.17
N PHE A 309 -8.89 -32.63 1.39
CA PHE A 309 -7.91 -31.56 1.16
C PHE A 309 -8.41 -30.14 1.49
N GLY A 310 -9.69 -29.96 1.83
CA GLY A 310 -10.27 -28.68 2.25
C GLY A 310 -9.95 -27.53 1.29
N GLN A 311 -9.33 -26.47 1.83
CA GLN A 311 -8.99 -25.26 1.06
C GLN A 311 -7.97 -25.50 -0.06
N TYR A 312 -7.03 -26.45 0.10
CA TYR A 312 -6.05 -26.77 -0.94
C TYR A 312 -6.73 -27.31 -2.21
N PHE A 313 -7.77 -28.15 -2.06
CA PHE A 313 -8.57 -28.59 -3.20
C PHE A 313 -9.41 -27.47 -3.81
N LEU A 314 -9.99 -26.56 -3.00
CA LEU A 314 -10.73 -25.42 -3.56
C LEU A 314 -9.81 -24.50 -4.38
N THR A 315 -8.63 -24.15 -3.85
CA THR A 315 -7.59 -23.39 -4.56
C THR A 315 -7.20 -24.05 -5.89
N ALA A 316 -6.84 -25.34 -5.85
CA ALA A 316 -6.44 -26.07 -7.05
C ALA A 316 -7.61 -26.31 -8.04
N GLY A 317 -8.83 -26.48 -7.53
CA GLY A 317 -10.05 -26.58 -8.32
C GLY A 317 -10.33 -25.32 -9.13
N VAL A 318 -10.15 -24.14 -8.51
CA VAL A 318 -10.23 -22.83 -9.19
C VAL A 318 -9.08 -22.62 -10.18
N ALA A 319 -7.88 -23.12 -9.87
CA ALA A 319 -6.76 -23.11 -10.83
C ALA A 319 -7.06 -23.94 -12.09
N THR A 320 -7.52 -25.19 -11.93
CA THR A 320 -7.88 -26.05 -13.09
C THR A 320 -9.10 -25.54 -13.86
N ALA A 321 -10.05 -24.87 -13.19
CA ALA A 321 -11.22 -24.24 -13.79
C ALA A 321 -10.90 -23.17 -14.86
N THR A 322 -9.66 -22.67 -14.94
CA THR A 322 -9.23 -21.82 -16.05
C THR A 322 -9.07 -22.56 -17.38
N ASN A 323 -8.93 -23.89 -17.36
CA ASN A 323 -8.55 -24.71 -18.51
C ASN A 323 -9.61 -25.74 -18.93
N HIS A 324 -10.69 -25.93 -18.17
CA HIS A 324 -11.79 -26.82 -18.51
C HIS A 324 -13.16 -26.14 -18.38
N SER A 325 -14.09 -26.50 -19.28
CA SER A 325 -15.40 -25.84 -19.42
C SER A 325 -16.55 -26.72 -18.92
N ASP A 326 -16.32 -27.57 -17.92
CA ASP A 326 -17.38 -28.41 -17.36
C ASP A 326 -18.30 -27.58 -16.45
N VAL A 327 -19.52 -27.34 -16.91
CA VAL A 327 -20.48 -26.47 -16.23
C VAL A 327 -20.87 -27.03 -14.85
N ALA A 328 -21.02 -28.35 -14.71
CA ALA A 328 -21.43 -28.96 -13.45
C ALA A 328 -20.33 -28.87 -12.39
N TRP A 329 -19.06 -29.03 -12.77
CA TRP A 329 -17.92 -28.84 -11.88
C TRP A 329 -17.74 -27.38 -11.48
N LEU A 330 -17.91 -26.43 -12.42
CA LEU A 330 -17.90 -25.00 -12.15
C LEU A 330 -19.04 -24.59 -11.21
N ASP A 331 -20.26 -25.12 -11.39
CA ASP A 331 -21.38 -24.86 -10.48
C ASP A 331 -21.19 -25.49 -9.09
N MET A 332 -20.49 -26.65 -8.98
CA MET A 332 -20.12 -27.22 -7.67
C MET A 332 -19.06 -26.38 -6.95
N LEU A 333 -18.01 -25.92 -7.65
CA LEU A 333 -17.04 -24.95 -7.12
C LEU A 333 -17.75 -23.67 -6.65
N ARG A 334 -18.60 -23.11 -7.52
CA ARG A 334 -19.39 -21.90 -7.25
C ARG A 334 -20.31 -22.06 -6.05
N HIS A 335 -21.05 -23.17 -5.96
CA HIS A 335 -21.91 -23.45 -4.83
C HIS A 335 -21.11 -23.50 -3.52
N THR A 336 -19.97 -24.21 -3.53
CA THR A 336 -19.15 -24.47 -2.34
C THR A 336 -18.40 -23.23 -1.86
N LEU A 337 -17.81 -22.44 -2.76
CA LEU A 337 -17.13 -21.18 -2.46
C LEU A 337 -18.05 -20.10 -1.88
N ASN A 338 -19.37 -20.25 -2.02
CA ASN A 338 -20.36 -19.28 -1.52
C ASN A 338 -21.16 -19.78 -0.31
N GLN A 339 -20.81 -20.92 0.29
CA GLN A 339 -21.43 -21.38 1.53
C GLN A 339 -20.91 -20.64 2.78
N PRO A 340 -21.74 -20.48 3.84
CA PRO A 340 -21.34 -19.85 5.10
C PRO A 340 -20.13 -20.52 5.77
N GLU A 341 -19.97 -21.83 5.63
CA GLU A 341 -18.88 -22.61 6.22
C GLU A 341 -17.53 -22.26 5.56
N THR A 342 -17.53 -22.14 4.23
CA THR A 342 -16.35 -21.80 3.42
C THR A 342 -15.90 -20.34 3.61
N LEU A 343 -16.76 -19.47 4.12
CA LEU A 343 -16.47 -18.04 4.35
C LEU A 343 -15.20 -17.80 5.19
N LYS A 344 -14.85 -18.73 6.09
CA LYS A 344 -13.61 -18.69 6.90
C LYS A 344 -12.35 -19.10 6.14
N LEU A 345 -12.49 -19.87 5.06
CA LEU A 345 -11.39 -20.37 4.22
C LEU A 345 -11.13 -19.45 3.01
N LEU A 346 -12.10 -18.62 2.63
CA LEU A 346 -11.98 -17.71 1.50
C LEU A 346 -10.79 -16.74 1.60
N PRO A 347 -10.41 -16.14 2.74
CA PRO A 347 -9.25 -15.25 2.81
C PRO A 347 -7.96 -15.93 2.36
N ASP A 348 -7.65 -17.11 2.89
CA ASP A 348 -6.49 -17.92 2.50
C ASP A 348 -6.54 -18.28 1.01
N ILE A 349 -7.69 -18.76 0.52
CA ILE A 349 -7.88 -19.13 -0.89
C ILE A 349 -7.64 -17.92 -1.82
N ILE A 350 -8.13 -16.74 -1.45
CA ILE A 350 -7.97 -15.52 -2.25
C ILE A 350 -6.51 -15.04 -2.25
N ASN A 351 -5.86 -15.01 -1.09
CA ASN A 351 -4.46 -14.58 -0.95
C ASN A 351 -3.51 -15.53 -1.71
N ILE A 352 -3.65 -16.85 -1.51
CA ILE A 352 -2.86 -17.86 -2.23
C ILE A 352 -3.05 -17.74 -3.75
N ILE A 353 -4.30 -17.57 -4.24
CA ILE A 353 -4.56 -17.37 -5.68
C ILE A 353 -4.02 -16.04 -6.20
N ALA A 354 -3.99 -14.98 -5.39
CA ALA A 354 -3.43 -13.69 -5.79
C ALA A 354 -1.89 -13.70 -5.85
N ARG A 355 -1.25 -14.49 -4.99
CA ARG A 355 0.21 -14.59 -4.84
C ARG A 355 0.88 -15.62 -5.76
N GLU A 356 0.32 -16.82 -5.85
CA GLU A 356 0.98 -17.99 -6.45
C GLU A 356 0.45 -18.35 -7.85
N TYR A 357 -0.67 -17.77 -8.26
CA TYR A 357 -1.34 -18.11 -9.52
C TYR A 357 -1.50 -16.91 -10.46
N SER A 358 -1.60 -17.18 -11.76
CA SER A 358 -1.71 -16.11 -12.76
C SER A 358 -2.99 -15.27 -12.60
N PRO A 359 -3.00 -14.00 -13.05
CA PRO A 359 -4.20 -13.14 -13.00
C PRO A 359 -5.45 -13.71 -13.70
N LYS A 360 -5.31 -14.72 -14.56
CA LYS A 360 -6.44 -15.46 -15.14
C LYS A 360 -7.17 -16.31 -14.09
N VAL A 361 -6.44 -16.93 -13.17
CA VAL A 361 -7.00 -17.74 -12.06
C VAL A 361 -7.71 -16.83 -11.06
N LEU A 362 -7.11 -15.70 -10.71
CA LEU A 362 -7.73 -14.69 -9.85
C LEU A 362 -9.04 -14.12 -10.46
N LYS A 363 -9.07 -13.93 -11.79
CA LYS A 363 -10.31 -13.59 -12.51
C LYS A 363 -11.36 -14.69 -12.38
N THR A 364 -11.00 -15.96 -12.60
CA THR A 364 -11.94 -17.09 -12.45
C THR A 364 -12.45 -17.25 -11.01
N LEU A 365 -11.60 -17.04 -10.00
CA LEU A 365 -12.03 -16.96 -8.59
C LEU A 365 -13.08 -15.86 -8.39
N ALA A 366 -12.83 -14.66 -8.91
CA ALA A 366 -13.73 -13.53 -8.83
C ALA A 366 -15.05 -13.70 -9.63
N GLU A 367 -15.10 -14.61 -10.60
CA GLU A 367 -16.31 -14.99 -11.33
C GLU A 367 -17.12 -16.07 -10.60
N LEU A 368 -16.44 -16.97 -9.86
CA LEU A 368 -17.06 -18.00 -9.02
C LEU A 368 -17.60 -17.44 -7.69
N ILE A 369 -16.90 -16.51 -7.04
CA ILE A 369 -17.41 -15.83 -5.83
C ILE A 369 -18.62 -14.95 -6.20
N ALA A 370 -19.71 -15.03 -5.45
CA ALA A 370 -20.91 -14.21 -5.64
C ALA A 370 -20.72 -12.80 -5.06
N GLU A 371 -21.43 -11.80 -5.62
CA GLU A 371 -21.38 -10.42 -5.14
C GLU A 371 -21.73 -10.30 -3.65
N SER A 372 -22.74 -11.05 -3.19
CA SER A 372 -23.16 -11.12 -1.78
C SER A 372 -22.06 -11.66 -0.85
N THR A 373 -21.27 -12.63 -1.31
CA THR A 373 -20.18 -13.24 -0.53
C THR A 373 -18.98 -12.28 -0.44
N ALA A 374 -18.63 -11.63 -1.55
CA ALA A 374 -17.53 -10.65 -1.56
C ALA A 374 -17.89 -9.37 -0.77
N HIS A 375 -19.15 -8.91 -0.85
CA HIS A 375 -19.64 -7.83 0.01
C HIS A 375 -19.66 -8.26 1.49
N ARG A 376 -20.03 -9.52 1.80
CA ARG A 376 -19.98 -10.03 3.18
C ARG A 376 -18.55 -10.08 3.73
N LEU A 377 -17.56 -10.49 2.93
CA LEU A 377 -16.14 -10.41 3.30
C LEU A 377 -15.71 -8.96 3.55
N LEU A 378 -16.14 -8.00 2.72
CA LEU A 378 -15.87 -6.58 2.90
C LEU A 378 -16.45 -6.06 4.24
N THR A 379 -17.71 -6.40 4.57
CA THR A 379 -18.34 -6.05 5.85
C THR A 379 -17.76 -6.77 7.08
N LEU A 380 -16.86 -7.74 6.87
CA LEU A 380 -16.08 -8.41 7.91
C LEU A 380 -14.62 -7.90 7.94
N ASN A 381 -14.35 -6.76 7.30
CA ASN A 381 -13.04 -6.12 7.16
C ASN A 381 -11.94 -7.07 6.62
N GLN A 382 -12.32 -8.03 5.76
CA GLN A 382 -11.40 -9.01 5.16
C GLN A 382 -10.69 -8.41 3.94
N SER A 383 -9.44 -7.99 4.12
CA SER A 383 -8.59 -7.31 3.15
C SER A 383 -8.29 -8.10 1.87
N CYS A 384 -8.36 -9.43 1.92
CA CYS A 384 -8.25 -10.30 0.75
C CYS A 384 -9.20 -9.88 -0.40
N VAL A 385 -10.35 -9.25 -0.09
CA VAL A 385 -11.30 -8.72 -1.08
C VAL A 385 -10.67 -7.74 -2.05
N PHE A 386 -9.60 -7.03 -1.66
CA PHE A 386 -8.95 -6.04 -2.52
C PHE A 386 -8.37 -6.64 -3.80
N HIS A 387 -7.93 -7.91 -3.77
CA HIS A 387 -7.51 -8.65 -4.97
C HIS A 387 -8.66 -8.91 -5.96
N LEU A 388 -9.91 -8.97 -5.49
CA LEU A 388 -11.09 -9.20 -6.32
C LEU A 388 -11.60 -7.93 -7.01
N LEU A 389 -11.24 -6.73 -6.55
CA LEU A 389 -11.80 -5.45 -7.00
C LEU A 389 -11.61 -5.17 -8.50
N GLN A 390 -10.49 -5.62 -9.08
CA GLN A 390 -10.24 -5.49 -10.53
C GLN A 390 -11.28 -6.24 -11.37
N HIS A 391 -11.93 -7.27 -10.81
CA HIS A 391 -12.88 -8.14 -11.48
C HIS A 391 -14.32 -7.96 -10.95
N LYS A 392 -14.51 -7.39 -9.75
CA LYS A 392 -15.80 -7.05 -9.14
C LYS A 392 -15.98 -5.53 -8.99
N PRO A 393 -16.27 -4.80 -10.07
CA PRO A 393 -16.33 -3.33 -10.05
C PRO A 393 -17.50 -2.75 -9.22
N ARG A 394 -18.46 -3.58 -8.76
CA ARG A 394 -19.56 -3.13 -7.89
C ARG A 394 -19.10 -2.86 -6.46
N LEU A 395 -18.22 -3.70 -5.92
CA LEU A 395 -17.67 -3.56 -4.55
C LEU A 395 -16.97 -2.22 -4.34
N LEU A 396 -16.44 -1.62 -5.41
CA LEU A 396 -15.83 -0.29 -5.35
C LEU A 396 -16.82 0.82 -4.94
N HIS A 397 -18.14 0.62 -5.12
CA HIS A 397 -19.15 1.55 -4.60
C HIS A 397 -19.40 1.39 -3.09
N ASP A 398 -19.00 0.25 -2.52
CA ASP A 398 -19.13 -0.06 -1.08
C ASP A 398 -17.84 0.30 -0.31
N ILE A 399 -16.76 0.70 -1.01
CA ILE A 399 -15.51 1.17 -0.41
C ILE A 399 -15.57 2.69 -0.24
N THR A 400 -15.87 3.13 0.97
CA THR A 400 -15.74 4.52 1.41
C THR A 400 -14.32 4.82 1.89
N GLU A 401 -14.00 6.10 2.05
CA GLU A 401 -12.75 6.53 2.68
C GLU A 401 -12.68 6.10 4.16
N GLU A 402 -13.81 6.12 4.88
CA GLU A 402 -13.94 5.64 6.26
C GLU A 402 -13.58 4.15 6.38
N ASN A 403 -14.11 3.29 5.49
CA ASN A 403 -13.82 1.85 5.49
C ASN A 403 -12.33 1.55 5.24
N VAL A 404 -11.66 2.36 4.40
CA VAL A 404 -10.22 2.26 4.13
C VAL A 404 -9.40 2.72 5.34
N ILE A 405 -9.81 3.79 6.01
CA ILE A 405 -9.16 4.28 7.24
C ILE A 405 -9.36 3.29 8.39
N GLU A 406 -10.53 2.69 8.55
CA GLU A 406 -10.76 1.64 9.55
C GLU A 406 -9.85 0.43 9.31
N TYR A 407 -9.69 0.00 8.05
CA TYR A 407 -8.75 -1.06 7.69
C TYR A 407 -7.28 -0.70 8.03
N ILE A 408 -6.81 0.49 7.67
CA ILE A 408 -5.45 0.93 8.01
C ILE A 408 -5.24 0.94 9.54
N ASN A 409 -6.25 1.38 10.30
CA ASN A 409 -6.22 1.32 11.77
C ASN A 409 -6.28 -0.13 12.33
N LEU A 410 -6.92 -1.07 11.62
CA LEU A 410 -6.91 -2.49 11.97
C LEU A 410 -5.49 -3.07 11.84
N LEU A 411 -4.81 -2.79 10.73
CA LEU A 411 -3.42 -3.23 10.48
C LEU A 411 -2.48 -2.75 11.60
N VAL A 412 -2.52 -1.46 11.93
CA VAL A 412 -1.70 -0.84 12.99
C VAL A 412 -1.93 -1.47 14.37
N ARG A 413 -3.10 -2.09 14.61
CA ARG A 413 -3.44 -2.77 15.87
C ARG A 413 -3.03 -4.25 15.91
N LEU A 414 -2.75 -4.87 14.78
CA LEU A 414 -2.46 -6.31 14.69
C LEU A 414 -0.97 -6.64 14.80
N ASP A 415 -0.07 -5.64 14.62
CA ASP A 415 1.40 -5.76 14.65
C ASP A 415 1.96 -6.90 13.76
N THR A 416 1.18 -7.28 12.76
CA THR A 416 1.48 -8.36 11.83
C THR A 416 2.56 -7.90 10.85
N HIS A 417 3.78 -8.36 11.08
CA HIS A 417 4.92 -8.22 10.17
C HIS A 417 4.77 -9.18 8.97
N ASP A 418 3.65 -9.07 8.24
CA ASP A 418 3.27 -9.92 7.12
C ASP A 418 3.30 -9.14 5.80
N GLN A 419 4.03 -9.68 4.82
CA GLN A 419 4.14 -9.12 3.47
C GLN A 419 2.79 -9.11 2.74
N GLU A 420 1.85 -10.00 3.09
CA GLU A 420 0.53 -10.10 2.49
C GLU A 420 -0.28 -8.79 2.61
N ILE A 421 -0.05 -8.01 3.68
CA ILE A 421 -0.64 -6.69 3.90
C ILE A 421 -0.27 -5.72 2.76
N ILE A 422 0.99 -5.76 2.33
CA ILE A 422 1.53 -4.90 1.27
C ILE A 422 0.95 -5.31 -0.09
N TYR A 423 0.77 -6.61 -0.35
CA TYR A 423 0.10 -7.09 -1.57
C TYR A 423 -1.39 -6.69 -1.61
N GLN A 424 -2.10 -6.79 -0.48
CA GLN A 424 -3.51 -6.39 -0.34
C GLN A 424 -3.69 -4.87 -0.50
N LEU A 425 -2.85 -4.07 0.16
CA LEU A 425 -2.82 -2.61 0.00
C LEU A 425 -2.48 -2.23 -1.45
N MET A 426 -1.54 -2.91 -2.11
CA MET A 426 -1.22 -2.66 -3.52
C MET A 426 -2.36 -3.03 -4.47
N ALA A 427 -3.12 -4.09 -4.19
CA ALA A 427 -4.32 -4.43 -4.97
C ALA A 427 -5.39 -3.34 -4.87
N LEU A 428 -5.63 -2.82 -3.66
CA LEU A 428 -6.51 -1.66 -3.42
C LEU A 428 -5.97 -0.41 -4.15
N PHE A 429 -4.71 -0.06 -3.93
CA PHE A 429 -4.03 1.11 -4.51
C PHE A 429 -4.10 1.14 -6.04
N ARG A 430 -3.79 0.02 -6.71
CA ARG A 430 -3.88 -0.12 -8.19
C ARG A 430 -5.29 0.21 -8.71
N VAL A 431 -6.35 -0.07 -7.94
CA VAL A 431 -7.75 0.24 -8.31
C VAL A 431 -8.13 1.68 -7.95
N LEU A 432 -7.78 2.17 -6.76
CA LEU A 432 -8.08 3.53 -6.31
C LEU A 432 -7.39 4.60 -7.16
N LEU A 433 -6.10 4.40 -7.49
CA LEU A 433 -5.32 5.28 -8.37
C LEU A 433 -5.95 5.37 -9.76
N LYS A 434 -6.36 4.24 -10.34
CA LYS A 434 -7.05 4.19 -11.65
C LYS A 434 -8.43 4.89 -11.64
N LYS A 435 -8.92 5.29 -10.47
CA LYS A 435 -10.23 5.88 -10.24
C LYS A 435 -10.17 7.30 -9.66
N ASN A 436 -8.97 7.82 -9.38
CA ASN A 436 -8.72 9.10 -8.71
C ASN A 436 -9.51 9.22 -7.38
N HIS A 437 -9.55 8.15 -6.58
CA HIS A 437 -10.29 8.12 -5.31
C HIS A 437 -9.53 8.86 -4.19
N PRO A 438 -10.19 9.65 -3.31
CA PRO A 438 -9.49 10.46 -2.28
C PRO A 438 -8.58 9.63 -1.37
N ALA A 439 -9.06 8.46 -0.90
CA ALA A 439 -8.29 7.55 -0.05
C ALA A 439 -6.99 6.99 -0.66
N THR A 440 -6.65 7.30 -1.93
CA THR A 440 -5.41 6.83 -2.57
C THR A 440 -4.16 7.31 -1.83
N LYS A 441 -4.13 8.56 -1.30
CA LYS A 441 -3.00 9.07 -0.48
C LYS A 441 -2.83 8.22 0.79
N ALA A 442 -3.93 7.95 1.51
CA ALA A 442 -3.89 7.16 2.75
C ALA A 442 -3.40 5.72 2.53
N VAL A 443 -3.83 5.05 1.44
CA VAL A 443 -3.34 3.70 1.09
C VAL A 443 -1.86 3.72 0.69
N PHE A 444 -1.42 4.72 -0.09
CA PHE A 444 -0.01 4.87 -0.46
C PHE A 444 0.88 5.08 0.78
N GLU A 445 0.47 5.93 1.70
CA GLU A 445 1.16 6.13 2.98
C GLU A 445 1.21 4.86 3.84
N ALA A 446 0.10 4.12 3.93
CA ALA A 446 0.09 2.84 4.65
C ALA A 446 1.04 1.80 4.02
N ILE A 447 1.23 1.81 2.70
CA ILE A 447 2.23 0.96 2.02
C ILE A 447 3.64 1.37 2.43
N LEU A 448 3.95 2.68 2.44
CA LEU A 448 5.27 3.18 2.86
C LEU A 448 5.58 2.83 4.33
N ASP A 449 4.61 2.95 5.23
CA ASP A 449 4.80 2.65 6.65
C ASP A 449 5.02 1.14 6.92
N ASN A 450 4.39 0.25 6.15
CA ASN A 450 4.60 -1.21 6.25
C ASN A 450 5.89 -1.68 5.55
N LEU A 451 6.32 -1.03 4.47
CA LEU A 451 7.55 -1.38 3.73
C LEU A 451 8.82 -1.28 4.57
N VAL A 452 8.81 -0.50 5.66
CA VAL A 452 9.91 -0.39 6.64
C VAL A 452 10.30 -1.76 7.22
N ASN A 453 9.33 -2.68 7.35
CA ASN A 453 9.53 -4.02 7.88
C ASN A 453 9.88 -5.05 6.80
N HIS A 454 9.68 -4.72 5.52
CA HIS A 454 9.84 -5.62 4.38
C HIS A 454 10.61 -5.00 3.19
N PRO A 455 11.80 -4.41 3.41
CA PRO A 455 12.56 -3.72 2.36
C PRO A 455 12.89 -4.60 1.15
N GLN A 456 13.00 -5.92 1.33
CA GLN A 456 13.24 -6.89 0.25
C GLN A 456 12.17 -6.88 -0.86
N LEU A 457 10.96 -6.35 -0.60
CA LEU A 457 9.93 -6.19 -1.63
C LEU A 457 10.27 -5.10 -2.67
N LEU A 458 11.26 -4.25 -2.38
CA LEU A 458 11.76 -3.22 -3.29
C LEU A 458 12.78 -3.77 -4.30
N GLU A 459 13.13 -5.06 -4.23
CA GLU A 459 13.91 -5.75 -5.28
C GLU A 459 13.05 -6.10 -6.51
N ASP A 460 11.70 -6.02 -6.40
CA ASP A 460 10.78 -6.17 -7.53
C ASP A 460 10.63 -4.85 -8.30
N GLU A 461 11.20 -4.81 -9.51
CA GLU A 461 11.11 -3.68 -10.44
C GLU A 461 9.68 -3.39 -10.93
N GLU A 462 8.77 -4.37 -11.03
CA GLU A 462 7.35 -4.05 -11.29
C GLU A 462 6.77 -3.35 -10.07
N PHE A 463 6.98 -3.87 -8.85
CA PHE A 463 6.50 -3.26 -7.62
C PHE A 463 6.93 -1.79 -7.49
N LEU A 464 8.24 -1.51 -7.62
CA LEU A 464 8.79 -0.15 -7.67
C LEU A 464 8.16 0.70 -8.77
N THR A 465 8.01 0.15 -9.98
CA THR A 465 7.41 0.85 -11.12
C THR A 465 5.92 1.16 -10.91
N GLN A 466 5.20 0.41 -10.06
CA GLN A 466 3.80 0.70 -9.74
C GLN A 466 3.68 1.81 -8.67
N LEU A 467 4.58 1.86 -7.68
CA LEU A 467 4.65 2.97 -6.72
C LEU A 467 4.99 4.30 -7.44
N LYS A 468 5.99 4.27 -8.32
CA LYS A 468 6.44 5.43 -9.13
C LYS A 468 5.39 5.96 -10.13
N LYS A 469 4.23 5.30 -10.28
CA LYS A 469 3.09 5.82 -11.06
C LYS A 469 2.18 6.76 -10.26
N TYR A 470 2.38 6.90 -8.95
CA TYR A 470 1.62 7.85 -8.15
C TYR A 470 2.06 9.29 -8.48
N PRO A 471 1.16 10.22 -8.88
CA PRO A 471 1.56 11.57 -9.27
C PRO A 471 2.29 12.34 -8.16
N ASP A 472 1.87 12.18 -6.91
CA ASP A 472 2.48 12.87 -5.76
C ASP A 472 3.58 12.02 -5.09
N CYS A 473 4.07 10.94 -5.73
CA CYS A 473 5.06 10.01 -5.15
C CYS A 473 6.27 10.74 -4.55
N GLU A 474 6.88 11.63 -5.33
CA GLU A 474 8.07 12.37 -4.92
C GLU A 474 7.75 13.35 -3.78
N LEU A 475 6.64 14.08 -3.87
CA LEU A 475 6.18 15.04 -2.86
C LEU A 475 5.88 14.37 -1.51
N LEU A 476 5.21 13.21 -1.50
CA LEU A 476 4.90 12.48 -0.26
C LEU A 476 6.15 11.86 0.37
N ILE A 477 7.10 11.40 -0.46
CA ILE A 477 8.38 10.88 0.01
C ILE A 477 9.23 12.01 0.64
N GLU A 478 9.22 13.22 0.06
CA GLU A 478 9.86 14.41 0.64
C GLU A 478 9.14 14.87 1.93
N GLU A 479 7.80 14.95 1.95
CA GLU A 479 6.98 15.27 3.13
C GLU A 479 7.26 14.31 4.30
N ARG A 480 7.30 12.99 4.04
CA ARG A 480 7.62 11.98 5.05
C ARG A 480 9.08 12.09 5.53
N CYS A 481 10.05 12.34 4.66
CA CYS A 481 11.44 12.54 5.07
C CYS A 481 11.64 13.83 5.90
N GLU A 482 10.96 14.92 5.56
CA GLU A 482 10.94 16.11 6.41
C GLU A 482 10.33 15.81 7.79
N ASN A 483 9.24 15.04 7.86
CA ASN A 483 8.59 14.68 9.12
C ASN A 483 9.53 13.84 10.00
N ILE A 484 10.21 12.83 9.43
CA ILE A 484 11.20 12.01 10.15
C ILE A 484 12.38 12.87 10.65
N LEU A 485 12.86 13.82 9.84
CA LEU A 485 13.89 14.79 10.27
C LEU A 485 13.39 15.69 11.41
N LYS A 486 12.14 16.20 11.33
CA LYS A 486 11.52 17.02 12.38
C LYS A 486 11.35 16.23 13.69
N GLN A 487 10.95 14.95 13.63
CA GLN A 487 10.86 14.06 14.79
C GLN A 487 12.22 13.83 15.45
N LEU A 488 13.26 13.51 14.68
CA LEU A 488 14.63 13.38 15.21
C LEU A 488 15.13 14.69 15.82
N ASN A 489 14.89 15.83 15.17
CA ASN A 489 15.29 17.15 15.68
C ASN A 489 14.58 17.49 16.99
N PHE A 490 13.29 17.17 17.10
CA PHE A 490 12.51 17.34 18.34
C PHE A 490 13.06 16.46 19.46
N CYS A 491 13.31 15.17 19.18
CA CYS A 491 13.92 14.25 20.14
C CYS A 491 15.28 14.73 20.64
N ILE A 492 16.14 15.24 19.75
CA ILE A 492 17.43 15.83 20.15
C ILE A 492 17.19 17.03 21.08
N ALA A 493 16.32 17.97 20.71
CA ALA A 493 16.06 19.16 21.53
C ALA A 493 15.47 18.82 22.91
N GLU A 494 14.47 17.93 22.98
CA GLU A 494 13.87 17.46 24.22
C GLU A 494 14.92 16.82 25.14
N GLN A 495 15.67 15.85 24.63
CA GLN A 495 16.63 15.06 25.40
C GLN A 495 17.95 15.80 25.72
N THR A 496 18.13 17.03 25.22
CA THR A 496 19.29 17.89 25.51
C THR A 496 18.95 19.17 26.27
N SER A 497 17.65 19.44 26.53
CA SER A 497 17.19 20.63 27.25
C SER A 497 17.52 20.66 28.76
N GLY A 498 18.10 19.58 29.30
CA GLY A 498 18.45 19.43 30.72
C GLY A 498 19.84 19.96 31.09
N LEU A 499 19.98 20.35 32.36
CA LEU A 499 21.28 20.73 32.96
C LEU A 499 22.26 19.56 33.11
N LEU A 500 21.80 18.32 32.91
CA LEU A 500 22.61 17.11 32.89
C LEU A 500 22.23 16.29 31.66
N PHE A 501 23.22 15.82 30.91
CA PHE A 501 23.05 14.93 29.76
C PHE A 501 23.80 13.62 30.06
N GLY A 502 23.12 12.48 29.95
CA GLY A 502 23.69 11.18 30.28
C GLY A 502 23.32 10.07 29.29
N LYS A 503 23.88 8.87 29.52
CA LYS A 503 23.74 7.69 28.65
C LYS A 503 22.29 7.41 28.22
N HIS A 504 21.33 7.55 29.14
CA HIS A 504 19.91 7.34 28.86
C HIS A 504 19.36 8.31 27.79
N ASN A 505 19.72 9.60 27.87
CA ASN A 505 19.31 10.59 26.87
C ASN A 505 19.94 10.32 25.51
N TYR A 506 21.23 9.94 25.49
CA TYR A 506 21.90 9.58 24.24
C TYR A 506 21.30 8.34 23.58
N TYR A 507 20.97 7.29 24.35
CA TYR A 507 20.34 6.09 23.80
C TYR A 507 18.94 6.35 23.22
N ILE A 508 18.11 7.20 23.85
CA ILE A 508 16.82 7.61 23.28
C ILE A 508 17.02 8.29 21.91
N ILE A 509 18.00 9.20 21.80
CA ILE A 509 18.33 9.85 20.53
C ILE A 509 18.86 8.85 19.49
N GLU A 510 19.71 7.90 19.90
CA GLU A 510 20.27 6.88 19.00
C GLU A 510 19.19 5.91 18.49
N ASP A 511 18.28 5.43 19.34
CA ASP A 511 17.17 4.56 18.92
C ASP A 511 16.23 5.28 17.94
N VAL A 512 15.90 6.55 18.18
CA VAL A 512 15.10 7.36 17.26
C VAL A 512 15.84 7.60 15.93
N TRP A 513 17.16 7.81 15.96
CA TRP A 513 17.97 7.94 14.75
C TRP A 513 18.11 6.62 13.97
N LEU A 514 18.25 5.48 14.64
CA LEU A 514 18.27 4.15 14.02
C LEU A 514 16.91 3.82 13.38
N GLY A 515 15.80 4.16 14.05
CA GLY A 515 14.45 4.07 13.48
C GLY A 515 14.27 4.97 12.25
N ALA A 516 14.77 6.22 12.32
CA ALA A 516 14.76 7.16 11.21
C ALA A 516 15.58 6.65 10.01
N LEU A 517 16.77 6.07 10.24
CA LEU A 517 17.60 5.49 9.19
C LEU A 517 16.91 4.33 8.46
N ARG A 518 16.24 3.42 9.17
CA ARG A 518 15.51 2.29 8.54
C ARG A 518 14.40 2.81 7.62
N LYS A 519 13.62 3.79 8.09
CA LYS A 519 12.58 4.45 7.28
C LYS A 519 13.17 5.17 6.07
N PHE A 520 14.25 5.93 6.27
CA PHE A 520 14.92 6.65 5.19
C PHE A 520 15.49 5.73 4.10
N ALA A 521 16.09 4.59 4.47
CA ALA A 521 16.65 3.63 3.51
C ALA A 521 15.59 3.08 2.53
N VAL A 522 14.38 2.76 3.04
CA VAL A 522 13.23 2.36 2.21
C VAL A 522 12.79 3.48 1.26
N LEU A 523 12.67 4.71 1.77
CA LEU A 523 12.28 5.88 0.96
C LEU A 523 13.33 6.20 -0.13
N GLN A 524 14.62 6.03 0.18
CA GLN A 524 15.72 6.25 -0.76
C GLN A 524 15.80 5.18 -1.87
N GLN A 525 15.37 3.94 -1.62
CA GLN A 525 15.26 2.91 -2.66
C GLN A 525 14.11 3.24 -3.64
N ILE A 526 12.99 3.78 -3.13
CA ILE A 526 11.87 4.22 -3.97
C ILE A 526 12.26 5.48 -4.77
N ASN A 527 12.93 6.47 -4.15
CA ASN A 527 13.46 7.65 -4.82
C ASN A 527 14.98 7.83 -4.58
N PRO A 528 15.84 7.33 -5.49
CA PRO A 528 17.29 7.49 -5.36
C PRO A 528 17.83 8.93 -5.54
N GLN A 529 17.00 9.88 -5.99
CA GLN A 529 17.42 11.27 -6.24
C GLN A 529 17.25 12.19 -5.02
N MET A 530 16.83 11.66 -3.87
CA MET A 530 16.65 12.45 -2.64
C MET A 530 17.98 13.08 -2.18
N LYS A 531 17.92 14.39 -1.90
CA LYS A 531 19.07 15.19 -1.42
C LYS A 531 19.32 15.05 0.09
N SER A 532 18.31 14.65 0.85
CA SER A 532 18.34 14.53 2.31
C SER A 532 19.31 13.45 2.79
N SER A 533 19.91 13.63 3.96
CA SER A 533 20.73 12.60 4.60
C SER A 533 20.67 12.72 6.12
N PHE A 534 20.58 11.57 6.80
CA PHE A 534 20.59 11.44 8.26
C PHE A 534 22.01 11.32 8.85
N GLY A 535 23.04 11.37 8.00
CA GLY A 535 24.45 11.27 8.41
C GLY A 535 24.88 9.89 8.92
N HIS A 536 26.09 9.82 9.47
CA HIS A 536 26.64 8.65 10.17
C HIS A 536 26.70 8.88 11.69
N LYS A 537 26.80 7.83 12.51
CA LYS A 537 26.76 7.90 14.00
C LYS A 537 27.60 9.05 14.59
N TYR A 538 28.84 9.22 14.14
CA TYR A 538 29.72 10.31 14.64
C TYR A 538 29.24 11.73 14.31
N ALA A 539 28.42 11.92 13.29
CA ALA A 539 27.82 13.20 12.92
C ALA A 539 26.54 13.47 13.72
N LEU A 540 25.79 12.41 14.08
CA LEU A 540 24.76 12.52 15.12
C LEU A 540 25.41 12.93 16.45
N GLN A 541 26.46 12.24 16.89
CA GLN A 541 27.16 12.52 18.15
C GLN A 541 27.66 13.97 18.23
N ALA A 542 28.33 14.46 17.19
CA ALA A 542 28.78 15.85 17.13
C ALA A 542 27.63 16.86 17.09
N ARG A 543 26.50 16.52 16.45
CA ARG A 543 25.28 17.35 16.44
C ARG A 543 24.57 17.37 17.80
N VAL A 544 24.58 16.26 18.54
CA VAL A 544 24.06 16.23 19.91
C VAL A 544 24.97 17.06 20.81
N ALA A 545 26.30 16.93 20.68
CA ALA A 545 27.26 17.79 21.40
C ALA A 545 27.05 19.28 21.11
N GLU A 546 26.88 19.65 19.84
CA GLU A 546 26.53 20.99 19.36
C GLU A 546 25.26 21.54 20.04
N VAL A 547 24.19 20.75 20.11
CA VAL A 547 22.94 21.18 20.74
C VAL A 547 23.03 21.22 22.28
N VAL A 548 23.73 20.28 22.93
CA VAL A 548 23.98 20.34 24.39
C VAL A 548 24.81 21.58 24.72
N PHE A 549 25.88 21.86 23.96
CA PHE A 549 26.70 23.06 24.12
C PHE A 549 25.89 24.35 23.92
N ILE A 550 24.98 24.42 22.95
CA ILE A 550 24.09 25.58 22.76
C ILE A 550 23.17 25.82 23.97
N HIS A 551 22.73 24.78 24.67
CA HIS A 551 21.88 24.92 25.87
C HIS A 551 22.68 25.20 27.15
N GLN A 552 23.87 24.64 27.29
CA GLN A 552 24.68 24.69 28.53
C GLN A 552 25.75 25.79 28.52
N GLY A 553 26.19 26.25 27.34
CA GLY A 553 27.24 27.26 27.19
C GLY A 553 28.53 26.86 27.88
N ASP A 554 29.05 27.75 28.74
CA ASP A 554 30.27 27.52 29.52
C ASP A 554 30.16 26.39 30.57
N LEU A 555 28.96 25.84 30.81
CA LEU A 555 28.74 24.67 31.68
C LEU A 555 28.90 23.33 30.94
N PHE A 556 29.15 23.32 29.63
CA PHE A 556 29.33 22.10 28.85
C PHE A 556 30.62 21.35 29.24
N ASP A 557 30.46 20.21 29.92
CA ASP A 557 31.56 19.29 30.21
C ASP A 557 31.72 18.25 29.10
N LEU A 558 32.85 18.35 28.39
CA LEU A 558 33.27 17.42 27.34
C LEU A 558 33.46 15.98 27.85
N ASP A 559 33.98 15.78 29.06
CA ASP A 559 34.25 14.42 29.56
C ASP A 559 32.94 13.74 29.98
N THR A 560 32.07 14.40 30.75
CA THR A 560 30.71 13.91 31.04
C THR A 560 29.93 13.62 29.75
N PHE A 561 30.07 14.46 28.71
CA PHE A 561 29.43 14.20 27.41
C PHE A 561 29.98 12.95 26.71
N ILE A 562 31.30 12.73 26.68
CA ILE A 562 31.88 11.56 26.03
C ILE A 562 31.56 10.26 26.81
N ASP A 563 31.53 10.31 28.15
CA ASP A 563 31.06 9.19 28.98
C ASP A 563 29.59 8.85 28.71
N ALA A 564 28.76 9.83 28.35
CA ALA A 564 27.37 9.62 27.93
C ALA A 564 27.24 8.90 26.57
N LEU A 565 28.29 8.85 25.75
CA LEU A 565 28.29 8.13 24.45
C LEU A 565 28.61 6.62 24.57
N ASP A 566 29.03 6.16 25.76
CA ASP A 566 29.42 4.78 26.10
C ASP A 566 30.34 4.10 25.07
N LEU A 567 31.41 4.81 24.70
CA LEU A 567 32.34 4.37 23.66
C LEU A 567 33.34 3.31 24.17
N PRO A 568 33.74 2.34 23.33
CA PRO A 568 34.62 1.26 23.75
C PRO A 568 36.01 1.78 24.19
N PRO A 569 36.68 1.09 25.12
CA PRO A 569 37.95 1.53 25.69
C PRO A 569 39.04 1.64 24.62
N VAL A 570 39.87 2.69 24.72
CA VAL A 570 40.92 2.98 23.73
C VAL A 570 42.07 1.98 23.85
N THR A 571 42.24 1.13 22.84
CA THR A 571 43.46 0.36 22.63
C THR A 571 44.57 1.24 22.06
N SER A 572 45.82 1.02 22.46
CA SER A 572 47.02 1.72 21.96
C SER A 572 47.44 1.27 20.54
N SER A 573 46.46 1.04 19.68
CA SER A 573 46.57 0.70 18.26
C SER A 573 46.67 1.98 17.41
N GLY A 574 47.43 1.97 16.31
CA GLY A 574 47.55 3.12 15.40
C GLY A 574 46.29 3.43 14.55
N GLU A 575 45.21 2.67 14.76
CA GLU A 575 43.91 2.78 14.09
C GLU A 575 43.03 3.87 14.72
N ILE A 576 42.05 4.38 13.98
CA ILE A 576 41.14 5.44 14.46
C ILE A 576 40.09 4.82 15.38
N SER A 577 40.17 5.08 16.68
CA SER A 577 39.19 4.61 17.66
C SER A 577 37.83 5.36 17.53
N PRO A 578 36.71 4.78 17.99
CA PRO A 578 35.42 5.49 18.03
C PRO A 578 35.42 6.75 18.91
N TYR A 579 36.14 6.71 20.04
CA TYR A 579 36.33 7.86 20.95
C TYR A 579 36.96 9.05 20.22
N GLU A 580 38.10 8.80 19.57
CA GLU A 580 38.80 9.78 18.77
C GLU A 580 37.98 10.27 17.57
N ARG A 581 37.27 9.34 16.91
CA ARG A 581 36.40 9.66 15.77
C ARG A 581 35.27 10.61 16.16
N ALA A 582 34.73 10.48 17.37
CA ALA A 582 33.77 11.40 17.96
C ALA A 582 34.41 12.76 18.30
N LEU A 583 35.54 12.78 19.02
CA LEU A 583 36.30 14.01 19.32
C LEU A 583 36.55 14.86 18.07
N ILE A 584 36.95 14.25 16.95
CA ILE A 584 37.26 14.96 15.70
C ILE A 584 36.02 15.56 15.02
N GLU A 585 34.85 14.92 15.08
CA GLU A 585 33.62 15.54 14.55
C GLU A 585 33.10 16.65 15.48
N ILE A 586 33.24 16.50 16.81
CA ILE A 586 32.90 17.55 17.79
C ILE A 586 33.81 18.77 17.57
N LEU A 587 35.13 18.55 17.45
CA LEU A 587 36.14 19.59 17.18
C LEU A 587 35.87 20.35 15.88
N ALA A 588 35.44 19.66 14.83
CA ALA A 588 35.05 20.29 13.58
C ALA A 588 33.72 21.07 13.67
N THR A 589 32.86 20.73 14.62
CA THR A 589 31.50 21.27 14.75
C THR A 589 31.40 22.45 15.71
N ILE A 590 31.96 22.34 16.91
CA ILE A 590 31.85 23.38 17.94
C ILE A 590 33.01 24.38 17.78
N ASP A 591 32.69 25.62 17.41
CA ASP A 591 33.67 26.70 17.35
C ASP A 591 33.77 27.44 18.69
N ASN A 592 34.41 26.80 19.67
CA ASN A 592 34.69 27.37 20.98
C ASN A 592 36.16 27.14 21.36
N ASP A 593 36.86 28.18 21.81
CA ASP A 593 38.30 28.12 22.07
C ASP A 593 38.71 27.21 23.25
N LEU A 594 37.91 27.15 24.31
CA LEU A 594 38.16 26.28 25.45
C LEU A 594 38.01 24.81 25.04
N ILE A 595 36.88 24.46 24.41
CA ILE A 595 36.59 23.09 23.94
C ILE A 595 37.59 22.66 22.86
N ARG A 596 37.95 23.55 21.93
CA ARG A 596 38.99 23.30 20.90
C ARG A 596 40.32 22.91 21.56
N LYS A 597 40.76 23.63 22.60
CA LYS A 597 41.98 23.34 23.35
C LYS A 597 41.90 22.03 24.14
N GLN A 598 40.78 21.77 24.82
CA GLN A 598 40.56 20.50 25.55
C GLN A 598 40.62 19.29 24.62
N ILE A 599 39.97 19.34 23.45
CA ILE A 599 39.99 18.22 22.50
C ILE A 599 41.39 18.01 21.93
N ILE A 600 42.09 19.07 21.52
CA ILE A 600 43.47 18.97 21.01
C ILE A 600 44.39 18.37 22.08
N GLN A 601 44.30 18.82 23.33
CA GLN A 601 45.08 18.25 24.43
C GLN A 601 44.79 16.75 24.61
N LYS A 602 43.53 16.31 24.51
CA LYS A 602 43.17 14.88 24.60
C LYS A 602 43.74 14.08 23.44
N LEU A 603 43.66 14.58 22.20
CA LEU A 603 44.23 13.92 21.00
C LEU A 603 45.77 13.81 21.06
N GLU A 604 46.45 14.83 21.57
CA GLU A 604 47.92 14.89 21.60
C GLU A 604 48.55 14.17 22.81
N THR A 605 47.75 13.62 23.73
CA THR A 605 48.21 12.92 24.94
C THR A 605 47.74 11.46 25.01
N THR A 606 48.31 10.66 25.93
CA THR A 606 47.91 9.27 26.18
C THR A 606 46.41 9.18 26.53
N PRO A 607 45.63 8.28 25.90
CA PRO A 607 46.05 7.11 25.12
C PRO A 607 46.43 7.35 23.65
N PHE A 608 46.10 8.49 23.05
CA PHE A 608 46.20 8.71 21.60
C PHE A 608 47.61 9.15 21.14
N ASN A 609 48.23 10.11 21.83
CA ASN A 609 49.55 10.68 21.52
C ASN A 609 49.71 11.13 20.05
N ARG A 610 48.64 11.65 19.44
CA ARG A 610 48.53 11.82 17.99
C ARG A 610 48.76 13.26 17.55
N LEU A 611 49.99 13.58 17.19
CA LEU A 611 50.38 14.93 16.73
C LEU A 611 49.96 15.24 15.28
N ASP A 612 49.67 14.22 14.46
CA ASP A 612 49.28 14.35 13.04
C ASP A 612 47.75 14.40 12.83
N TRP A 613 47.00 14.71 13.89
CA TRP A 613 45.53 14.64 13.94
C TRP A 613 44.83 15.51 12.90
N TYR A 614 45.47 16.59 12.42
CA TYR A 614 44.92 17.51 11.44
C TYR A 614 45.20 17.13 9.98
N GLU A 615 46.22 16.29 9.71
CA GLU A 615 46.59 15.85 8.35
C GLU A 615 45.85 14.58 7.92
N ARG A 616 45.49 13.70 8.87
CA ARG A 616 44.80 12.44 8.58
C ARG A 616 43.34 12.63 8.16
N GLU A 617 42.83 11.68 7.37
CA GLU A 617 41.44 11.62 6.96
C GLU A 617 40.59 10.75 7.92
N TYR A 618 39.42 11.26 8.31
CA TYR A 618 38.47 10.60 9.21
C TYR A 618 37.14 10.43 8.48
N GLY A 619 36.93 9.25 7.88
CA GLY A 619 35.86 9.07 6.90
C GLY A 619 36.13 9.90 5.63
N ASN A 620 37.29 9.67 5.02
CA ASN A 620 37.71 10.21 3.71
C ASN A 620 37.79 11.75 3.62
N GLN A 621 37.87 12.45 4.77
CA GLN A 621 38.02 13.90 4.87
C GLN A 621 38.87 14.29 6.08
N THR A 622 39.78 15.26 5.91
CA THR A 622 40.54 15.86 7.01
C THR A 622 39.63 16.73 7.89
N VAL A 623 40.04 16.97 9.14
CA VAL A 623 39.30 17.83 10.08
C VAL A 623 39.10 19.26 9.54
N PHE A 624 40.06 19.79 8.79
CA PHE A 624 39.97 21.10 8.14
C PHE A 624 38.81 21.19 7.12
N ILE A 625 38.61 20.14 6.32
CA ILE A 625 37.48 20.08 5.37
C ILE A 625 36.15 19.95 6.11
N LYS A 626 36.11 19.27 7.27
CA LYS A 626 34.93 19.18 8.13
C LYS A 626 34.59 20.53 8.77
N ALA A 627 35.58 21.24 9.30
CA ALA A 627 35.44 22.59 9.85
C ALA A 627 34.84 23.55 8.79
N ALA A 628 35.33 23.48 7.55
CA ALA A 628 34.80 24.27 6.44
C ALA A 628 33.35 23.92 6.05
N LYS A 629 32.90 22.66 6.21
CA LYS A 629 31.48 22.31 6.08
C LYS A 629 30.60 22.88 7.19
N LYS A 630 31.17 23.07 8.38
CA LYS A 630 30.47 23.42 9.62
C LYS A 630 30.50 24.92 9.96
N GLY A 631 31.31 25.71 9.27
CA GLY A 631 31.45 27.15 9.51
C GLY A 631 32.46 27.54 10.59
N ASN A 632 33.24 26.57 11.10
CA ASN A 632 34.12 26.71 12.25
C ASN A 632 35.40 27.50 11.89
N LEU A 633 35.26 28.82 11.81
CA LEU A 633 36.32 29.78 11.48
C LEU A 633 37.49 29.70 12.47
N GLY A 634 37.23 29.53 13.76
CA GLY A 634 38.30 29.47 14.77
C GLY A 634 39.23 28.27 14.61
N LEU A 635 38.75 27.14 14.08
CA LEU A 635 39.59 26.00 13.71
C LEU A 635 40.23 26.12 12.32
N ILE A 636 39.59 26.82 11.37
CA ILE A 636 40.20 27.16 10.08
C ILE A 636 41.42 28.07 10.31
N ASN A 637 41.25 29.17 11.05
CA ASN A 637 42.30 30.15 11.33
C ASN A 637 43.47 29.57 12.16
N LEU A 638 43.24 28.49 12.93
CA LEU A 638 44.29 27.76 13.66
C LEU A 638 45.21 26.94 12.73
N LEU A 639 44.73 26.58 11.54
CA LEU A 639 45.31 25.54 10.69
C LEU A 639 45.66 26.00 9.28
N GLU A 640 45.14 27.13 8.80
CA GLU A 640 45.26 27.57 7.40
C GLU A 640 46.71 27.68 6.89
N ASP A 641 47.62 28.27 7.69
CA ASP A 641 49.06 28.34 7.38
C ASP A 641 49.75 26.96 7.23
N LYS A 642 49.14 25.90 7.77
CA LYS A 642 49.64 24.51 7.69
C LYS A 642 49.07 23.74 6.50
N MET A 643 48.08 24.28 5.79
CA MET A 643 47.32 23.55 4.77
C MET A 643 47.89 23.74 3.36
N LYS A 644 47.99 22.63 2.63
CA LYS A 644 48.40 22.62 1.22
C LYS A 644 47.27 23.23 0.35
N PRO A 645 47.56 23.97 -0.74
CA PRO A 645 46.55 24.56 -1.63
C PRO A 645 45.43 23.60 -2.07
N SER A 646 45.78 22.34 -2.34
CA SER A 646 44.80 21.30 -2.71
C SER A 646 43.81 20.93 -1.59
N VAL A 647 44.13 21.20 -0.32
CA VAL A 647 43.22 21.07 0.82
C VAL A 647 42.37 22.33 0.98
N LEU A 648 42.95 23.53 0.81
CA LEU A 648 42.22 24.80 0.81
C LEU A 648 41.14 24.82 -0.29
N ASN A 649 41.46 24.42 -1.53
CA ASN A 649 40.49 24.31 -2.62
C ASN A 649 39.44 23.19 -2.41
N LYS A 650 39.71 22.18 -1.57
CA LYS A 650 38.69 21.21 -1.13
C LYS A 650 37.78 21.81 -0.06
N ALA A 651 38.34 22.54 0.90
CA ALA A 651 37.63 23.20 1.99
C ALA A 651 36.69 24.31 1.48
N LEU A 652 37.15 25.14 0.54
CA LEU A 652 36.35 26.21 -0.08
C LEU A 652 35.11 25.64 -0.78
N ARG A 653 35.27 24.57 -1.58
CA ARG A 653 34.14 23.87 -2.22
C ARG A 653 33.23 23.15 -1.21
N ALA A 654 33.76 22.76 -0.05
CA ALA A 654 32.96 22.20 1.03
C ALA A 654 32.12 23.28 1.75
N ALA A 655 32.70 24.45 2.03
CA ALA A 655 32.00 25.60 2.58
C ALA A 655 30.86 26.06 1.66
N ALA A 656 31.13 26.19 0.34
CA ALA A 656 30.11 26.49 -0.67
C ALA A 656 28.92 25.51 -0.58
N LYS A 657 29.19 24.20 -0.69
CA LYS A 657 28.16 23.15 -0.69
C LYS A 657 27.39 22.98 0.62
N ASN A 658 27.80 23.66 1.70
CA ASN A 658 27.14 23.61 3.01
C ASN A 658 26.71 25.02 3.47
N TYR A 659 26.63 25.99 2.54
CA TYR A 659 26.14 27.35 2.76
C TYR A 659 26.93 28.19 3.77
N GLN A 660 28.19 27.83 4.04
CA GLN A 660 29.07 28.50 4.99
C GLN A 660 29.73 29.73 4.35
N TRP A 661 28.92 30.76 4.08
CA TRP A 661 29.32 31.90 3.27
C TRP A 661 30.48 32.71 3.85
N GLU A 662 30.53 32.88 5.17
CA GLU A 662 31.59 33.65 5.84
C GLU A 662 32.93 32.90 5.78
N THR A 663 32.91 31.57 5.98
CA THR A 663 34.08 30.70 5.80
C THR A 663 34.53 30.63 4.34
N LEU A 664 33.59 30.62 3.39
CA LEU A 664 33.91 30.74 1.95
C LEU A 664 34.58 32.08 1.65
N ASP A 665 33.99 33.20 2.10
CA ASP A 665 34.53 34.53 1.87
C ASP A 665 35.89 34.71 2.58
N HIS A 666 36.15 34.02 3.70
CA HIS A 666 37.48 33.95 4.32
C HIS A 666 38.48 33.16 3.46
N LEU A 667 38.16 31.90 3.13
CA LEU A 667 39.03 31.02 2.34
C LEU A 667 39.37 31.61 0.96
N CYS A 668 38.41 32.24 0.28
CA CYS A 668 38.63 32.98 -0.98
C CYS A 668 39.58 34.19 -0.85
N SER A 669 39.97 34.59 0.36
CA SER A 669 40.89 35.70 0.62
C SER A 669 42.30 35.24 0.98
N LEU A 670 42.54 33.92 1.10
CA LEU A 670 43.84 33.36 1.49
C LEU A 670 44.81 33.28 0.30
N PRO A 671 46.10 33.63 0.46
CA PRO A 671 47.07 33.66 -0.64
C PRO A 671 47.41 32.28 -1.22
N GLY A 672 47.07 31.19 -0.52
CA GLY A 672 47.26 29.81 -0.99
C GLY A 672 46.11 29.25 -1.84
N VAL A 673 45.10 30.05 -2.18
CA VAL A 673 43.90 29.60 -2.93
C VAL A 673 43.97 30.02 -4.40
N GLU A 674 44.65 29.20 -5.18
CA GLU A 674 44.68 29.28 -6.64
C GLU A 674 43.52 28.48 -7.25
N LEU A 675 42.48 29.15 -7.73
CA LEU A 675 41.35 28.52 -8.42
C LEU A 675 41.61 28.50 -9.93
N ARG A 676 41.43 27.33 -10.57
CA ARG A 676 41.45 27.25 -12.04
C ARG A 676 40.21 27.90 -12.64
N GLN A 677 40.24 28.18 -13.94
CA GLN A 677 39.09 28.76 -14.65
C GLN A 677 37.84 27.88 -14.55
N ASP A 678 37.95 26.55 -14.65
CA ASP A 678 36.84 25.62 -14.44
C ASP A 678 36.26 25.68 -13.02
N GLU A 679 37.11 25.86 -12.00
CA GLU A 679 36.67 25.98 -10.60
C GLU A 679 36.06 27.36 -10.30
N MET A 680 36.48 28.41 -11.02
CA MET A 680 35.88 29.74 -10.97
C MET A 680 34.50 29.78 -11.65
N ASP A 681 34.38 29.18 -12.84
CA ASP A 681 33.11 29.05 -13.57
C ASP A 681 32.05 28.35 -12.70
N ASP A 682 32.38 27.19 -12.12
CA ASP A 682 31.51 26.44 -11.18
C ASP A 682 31.12 27.27 -9.94
N LEU A 683 32.10 27.95 -9.31
CA LEU A 683 31.90 28.69 -8.07
C LEU A 683 31.03 29.95 -8.29
N VAL A 684 31.24 30.67 -9.39
CA VAL A 684 30.43 31.85 -9.76
C VAL A 684 28.99 31.42 -10.07
N VAL A 685 28.79 30.31 -10.80
CA VAL A 685 27.45 29.74 -11.04
C VAL A 685 26.77 29.38 -9.72
N TYR A 686 27.47 28.69 -8.81
CA TYR A 686 26.88 28.24 -7.54
C TYR A 686 26.52 29.41 -6.61
N LEU A 687 27.37 30.43 -6.50
CA LEU A 687 27.08 31.64 -5.72
C LEU A 687 25.93 32.45 -6.31
N ALA A 688 25.85 32.53 -7.65
CA ALA A 688 24.77 33.22 -8.36
C ALA A 688 23.42 32.45 -8.27
N GLU A 689 23.44 31.12 -8.28
CA GLU A 689 22.25 30.28 -8.04
C GLU A 689 21.62 30.55 -6.67
N HIS A 690 22.45 30.82 -5.64
CA HIS A 690 22.01 31.09 -4.27
C HIS A 690 21.96 32.59 -3.91
N GLY A 691 21.89 33.49 -4.91
CA GLY A 691 21.69 34.93 -4.69
C GLY A 691 22.84 35.68 -4.00
N ARG A 692 24.03 35.08 -3.86
CA ARG A 692 25.17 35.62 -3.07
C ARG A 692 25.96 36.70 -3.81
N ILE A 693 25.27 37.77 -4.24
CA ILE A 693 25.80 38.80 -5.13
C ILE A 693 27.04 39.52 -4.57
N GLU A 694 27.12 39.80 -3.27
CA GLU A 694 28.33 40.44 -2.72
C GLU A 694 29.54 39.49 -2.70
N SER A 695 29.35 38.20 -2.40
CA SER A 695 30.40 37.19 -2.52
C SER A 695 30.83 37.00 -4.00
N VAL A 696 29.89 37.04 -4.96
CA VAL A 696 30.20 37.08 -6.41
C VAL A 696 31.04 38.31 -6.74
N LYS A 697 30.59 39.53 -6.40
CA LYS A 697 31.33 40.78 -6.64
C LYS A 697 32.73 40.75 -6.03
N LYS A 698 32.86 40.20 -4.81
CA LYS A 698 34.15 40.02 -4.12
C LYS A 698 35.06 39.08 -4.92
N LEU A 699 34.56 37.91 -5.31
CA LEU A 699 35.29 36.90 -6.08
C LEU A 699 35.73 37.42 -7.46
N LEU A 700 34.82 38.03 -8.24
CA LEU A 700 35.13 38.62 -9.54
C LEU A 700 36.24 39.69 -9.43
N LYS A 701 36.21 40.50 -8.36
CA LYS A 701 37.20 41.56 -8.10
C LYS A 701 38.55 41.02 -7.60
N LEU A 702 38.57 39.99 -6.75
CA LEU A 702 39.80 39.43 -6.19
C LEU A 702 40.66 38.75 -7.25
N TYR A 703 40.05 38.06 -8.21
CA TYR A 703 40.73 37.28 -9.24
C TYR A 703 40.78 37.95 -10.63
N ASP A 704 40.31 39.21 -10.76
CA ASP A 704 40.06 39.93 -12.04
C ASP A 704 39.32 39.09 -13.11
N TYR A 705 38.53 38.12 -12.66
CA TYR A 705 37.93 37.09 -13.48
C TYR A 705 36.71 37.64 -14.26
N LYS A 706 36.62 37.27 -15.54
CA LYS A 706 35.62 37.77 -16.48
C LYS A 706 34.84 36.58 -17.06
N PRO A 707 33.55 36.41 -16.73
CA PRO A 707 32.77 35.24 -17.15
C PRO A 707 32.52 35.24 -18.66
N SER A 708 32.52 34.06 -19.27
CA SER A 708 32.22 33.90 -20.70
C SER A 708 30.72 34.14 -20.99
N THR A 709 30.38 34.50 -22.23
CA THR A 709 28.98 34.69 -22.65
C THR A 709 28.12 33.41 -22.51
N GLU A 710 28.73 32.23 -22.63
CA GLU A 710 28.05 30.94 -22.41
C GLU A 710 27.83 30.66 -20.91
N LEU A 711 28.80 31.01 -20.05
CA LEU A 711 28.63 30.96 -18.61
C LEU A 711 27.56 31.97 -18.14
N ILE A 712 27.56 33.20 -18.66
CA ILE A 712 26.49 34.19 -18.39
C ILE A 712 25.12 33.62 -18.77
N GLY A 713 25.00 32.96 -19.93
CA GLY A 713 23.77 32.26 -20.31
C GLY A 713 23.33 31.18 -19.31
N THR A 714 24.28 30.44 -18.74
CA THR A 714 24.05 29.41 -17.71
C THR A 714 23.67 30.01 -16.35
N ILE A 715 24.37 31.07 -15.93
CA ILE A 715 24.10 31.83 -14.70
C ILE A 715 22.71 32.45 -14.77
N LEU A 716 22.35 33.11 -15.88
CA LEU A 716 21.04 33.70 -16.07
C LEU A 716 19.95 32.62 -16.05
N LYS A 717 20.19 31.42 -16.61
CA LYS A 717 19.26 30.30 -16.50
C LYS A 717 19.05 29.90 -15.04
N LYS A 718 20.13 29.69 -14.28
CA LYS A 718 20.08 29.30 -12.87
C LYS A 718 19.45 30.37 -11.97
N ALA A 719 19.68 31.64 -12.26
CA ALA A 719 19.03 32.75 -11.57
C ALA A 719 17.53 32.78 -11.85
N ILE A 720 17.11 32.54 -13.10
CA ILE A 720 15.69 32.41 -13.48
C ILE A 720 15.07 31.16 -12.83
N ASP A 721 15.77 30.02 -12.79
CA ASP A 721 15.30 28.78 -12.14
C ASP A 721 15.00 28.99 -10.63
N ASN A 722 15.55 30.03 -9.98
CA ASN A 722 15.45 30.31 -8.54
C ASN A 722 14.93 31.73 -8.22
N ASP A 723 14.22 32.38 -9.15
CA ASP A 723 13.64 33.75 -9.04
C ASP A 723 14.60 34.87 -8.55
N ASN A 724 15.90 34.72 -8.83
CA ASN A 724 16.94 35.62 -8.35
C ASN A 724 17.09 36.87 -9.25
N LEU A 725 16.07 37.73 -9.28
CA LEU A 725 16.02 38.97 -10.07
C LEU A 725 17.31 39.81 -9.94
N GLN A 726 17.82 40.00 -8.72
CA GLN A 726 19.01 40.82 -8.48
C GLN A 726 20.27 40.25 -9.16
N VAL A 727 20.36 38.92 -9.31
CA VAL A 727 21.45 38.25 -10.03
C VAL A 727 21.29 38.47 -11.53
N VAL A 728 20.08 38.34 -12.07
CA VAL A 728 19.77 38.66 -13.47
C VAL A 728 20.13 40.12 -13.78
N MET A 729 19.70 41.06 -12.93
CA MET A 729 20.01 42.49 -13.05
C MET A 729 21.50 42.81 -12.94
N TYR A 730 22.29 42.02 -12.21
CA TYR A 730 23.73 42.20 -12.12
C TYR A 730 24.45 41.71 -13.39
N PHE A 731 24.22 40.44 -13.78
CA PHE A 731 24.90 39.85 -14.94
C PHE A 731 24.48 40.51 -16.26
N CYS A 732 23.22 40.94 -16.42
CA CYS A 732 22.77 41.71 -17.58
C CYS A 732 23.34 43.14 -17.67
N LYS A 733 24.01 43.65 -16.61
CA LYS A 733 24.69 44.95 -16.59
C LYS A 733 26.22 44.85 -16.74
N LEU A 734 26.80 43.65 -16.76
CA LEU A 734 28.24 43.48 -16.97
C LEU A 734 28.64 43.88 -18.41
N PRO A 735 29.83 44.49 -18.61
CA PRO A 735 30.31 44.91 -19.93
C PRO A 735 30.89 43.72 -20.72
N VAL A 736 30.05 42.72 -21.00
CA VAL A 736 30.39 41.48 -21.72
C VAL A 736 29.43 41.30 -22.91
N GLU A 737 29.86 40.58 -23.95
CA GLU A 737 29.00 40.27 -25.11
C GLU A 737 27.76 39.48 -24.68
N SER A 738 26.59 39.93 -25.11
CA SER A 738 25.29 39.36 -24.77
C SER A 738 25.07 37.96 -25.38
N PRO A 739 24.40 37.02 -24.69
CA PRO A 739 24.05 35.71 -25.23
C PRO A 739 23.28 35.80 -26.56
N LYS A 740 23.53 34.80 -27.44
CA LYS A 740 22.86 34.69 -28.75
C LYS A 740 21.33 34.71 -28.58
N GLN A 741 20.61 35.35 -29.50
CA GLN A 741 19.14 35.52 -29.41
C GLN A 741 18.38 34.22 -29.14
N ALA A 742 18.80 33.09 -29.72
CA ALA A 742 18.17 31.79 -29.49
C ALA A 742 18.28 31.27 -28.04
N MET A 743 19.21 31.81 -27.24
CA MET A 743 19.34 31.57 -25.80
C MET A 743 18.50 32.57 -25.00
N LEU A 744 18.52 33.87 -25.34
CA LEU A 744 17.63 34.87 -24.73
C LEU A 744 16.15 34.45 -24.85
N ASP A 745 15.77 33.98 -26.05
CA ASP A 745 14.44 33.42 -26.34
C ASP A 745 14.11 32.14 -25.56
N ARG A 746 15.09 31.43 -24.99
CA ARG A 746 14.86 30.29 -24.09
C ARG A 746 14.74 30.75 -22.64
N LEU A 747 15.64 31.63 -22.19
CA LEU A 747 15.62 32.24 -20.86
C LEU A 747 14.29 32.96 -20.59
N PHE A 748 13.81 33.73 -21.57
CA PHE A 748 12.53 34.41 -21.47
C PHE A 748 11.33 33.45 -21.38
N LYS A 749 11.34 32.36 -22.17
CA LYS A 749 10.27 31.34 -22.09
C LYS A 749 10.29 30.61 -20.75
N LEU A 750 11.48 30.36 -20.19
CA LEU A 750 11.64 29.76 -18.87
C LEU A 750 11.05 30.66 -17.77
N ALA A 751 11.35 31.96 -17.78
CA ALA A 751 10.77 32.91 -16.82
C ALA A 751 9.23 32.98 -16.92
N ILE A 752 8.67 32.94 -18.14
CA ILE A 752 7.21 32.83 -18.37
C ILE A 752 6.64 31.50 -17.84
N GLN A 753 7.35 30.38 -18.01
CA GLN A 753 6.91 29.07 -17.54
C GLN A 753 6.93 28.94 -16.01
N LEU A 754 7.90 29.58 -15.35
CA LEU A 754 8.02 29.62 -13.89
C LEU A 754 7.17 30.73 -13.25
N GLN A 755 6.62 31.65 -14.04
CA GLN A 755 5.80 32.79 -13.60
C GLN A 755 6.58 33.85 -12.79
N HIS A 756 7.87 33.98 -13.07
CA HIS A 756 8.79 34.93 -12.41
C HIS A 756 8.67 36.32 -13.07
N TRP A 757 7.59 37.04 -12.74
CA TRP A 757 7.10 38.18 -13.51
C TRP A 757 8.02 39.40 -13.52
N ASP A 758 8.66 39.77 -12.41
CA ASP A 758 9.64 40.86 -12.36
C ASP A 758 10.82 40.59 -13.33
N ILE A 759 11.23 39.33 -13.44
CA ILE A 759 12.30 38.91 -14.35
C ILE A 759 11.81 38.96 -15.81
N VAL A 760 10.54 38.60 -16.07
CA VAL A 760 9.90 38.77 -17.38
C VAL A 760 9.87 40.25 -17.80
N GLU A 761 9.44 41.15 -16.92
CA GLU A 761 9.44 42.59 -17.19
C GLU A 761 10.85 43.11 -17.47
N TYR A 762 11.81 42.79 -16.59
CA TYR A 762 13.20 43.24 -16.72
C TYR A 762 13.87 42.75 -18.02
N LEU A 763 13.63 41.49 -18.41
CA LEU A 763 14.15 40.94 -19.67
C LEU A 763 13.47 41.57 -20.88
N ALA A 764 12.14 41.69 -20.88
CA ALA A 764 11.39 42.31 -21.98
C ALA A 764 11.84 43.76 -22.24
N ASN A 765 12.04 44.52 -21.16
CA ASN A 765 12.53 45.90 -21.20
C ASN A 765 14.07 46.01 -21.15
N SER A 766 14.83 44.94 -21.39
CA SER A 766 16.29 45.01 -21.52
C SER A 766 16.74 45.64 -22.86
N LYS A 767 17.97 46.15 -22.92
CA LYS A 767 18.57 46.68 -24.17
C LYS A 767 19.30 45.61 -24.99
N HIS A 768 19.91 44.62 -24.32
CA HIS A 768 20.78 43.61 -24.94
C HIS A 768 20.39 42.16 -24.57
N TYR A 769 19.39 41.98 -23.69
CA TYR A 769 18.91 40.67 -23.23
C TYR A 769 17.41 40.45 -23.52
N SER A 770 16.81 41.26 -24.40
CA SER A 770 15.39 41.17 -24.73
C SER A 770 15.06 39.99 -25.66
N PRO A 771 13.86 39.41 -25.54
CA PRO A 771 13.41 38.33 -26.42
C PRO A 771 13.10 38.85 -27.82
N SER A 772 13.11 37.95 -28.82
CA SER A 772 12.62 38.28 -30.15
C SER A 772 11.12 38.59 -30.12
N GLN A 773 10.67 39.49 -31.00
CA GLN A 773 9.24 39.87 -31.08
C GLN A 773 8.33 38.64 -31.28
N ALA A 774 8.76 37.64 -32.06
CA ALA A 774 8.00 36.41 -32.27
C ALA A 774 7.87 35.55 -30.98
N THR A 775 8.86 35.61 -30.09
CA THR A 775 8.78 34.97 -28.76
C THR A 775 7.89 35.75 -27.81
N LEU A 776 7.98 37.09 -27.80
CA LEU A 776 7.15 37.95 -26.94
C LEU A 776 5.66 37.84 -27.30
N GLU A 777 5.33 37.95 -28.59
CA GLU A 777 3.94 37.83 -29.09
C GLU A 777 3.34 36.45 -28.84
N LYS A 778 4.16 35.39 -28.94
CA LYS A 778 3.73 34.04 -28.62
C LYS A 778 3.51 33.88 -27.11
N ALA A 779 4.38 34.44 -26.27
CA ALA A 779 4.20 34.40 -24.82
C ALA A 779 2.88 35.06 -24.40
N PHE A 780 2.58 36.26 -24.91
CA PHE A 780 1.33 36.97 -24.64
C PHE A 780 0.07 36.20 -25.07
N GLN A 781 0.10 35.53 -26.24
CA GLN A 781 -1.00 34.65 -26.66
C GLN A 781 -1.16 33.44 -25.73
N GLN A 782 -0.05 32.90 -25.21
CA GLN A 782 -0.08 31.77 -24.28
C GLN A 782 -0.56 32.18 -22.87
N THR A 783 -0.11 33.31 -22.33
CA THR A 783 -0.54 33.82 -21.00
C THR A 783 -2.03 34.20 -21.01
N ALA A 784 -2.51 34.85 -22.08
CA ALA A 784 -3.94 35.15 -22.26
C ALA A 784 -4.82 33.88 -22.38
N LEU A 785 -4.29 32.81 -22.98
CA LEU A 785 -4.93 31.49 -23.01
C LEU A 785 -4.86 30.75 -21.67
N ALA A 786 -3.83 31.00 -20.87
CA ALA A 786 -3.62 30.41 -19.55
C ALA A 786 -4.27 31.19 -18.39
N MET A 787 -5.05 32.24 -18.69
CA MET A 787 -5.72 33.12 -17.71
C MET A 787 -4.76 33.95 -16.83
N GLN A 788 -3.48 34.05 -17.22
CA GLN A 788 -2.42 34.78 -16.51
C GLN A 788 -2.52 36.30 -16.79
N HIS A 789 -3.55 36.93 -16.23
CA HIS A 789 -3.89 38.36 -16.40
C HIS A 789 -2.73 39.33 -16.10
N GLU A 790 -2.02 39.15 -14.98
CA GLU A 790 -0.82 39.89 -14.59
C GLU A 790 0.28 39.84 -15.66
N ALA A 791 0.57 38.65 -16.18
CA ALA A 791 1.54 38.48 -17.26
C ALA A 791 1.08 39.10 -18.59
N VAL A 792 -0.23 39.18 -18.84
CA VAL A 792 -0.80 39.87 -20.01
C VAL A 792 -0.64 41.39 -19.89
N GLU A 793 -0.76 41.94 -18.68
CA GLU A 793 -0.54 43.35 -18.39
C GLU A 793 0.95 43.73 -18.57
N ILE A 794 1.86 42.97 -17.94
CA ILE A 794 3.31 43.17 -18.06
C ILE A 794 3.78 43.05 -19.51
N LEU A 795 3.38 41.99 -20.22
CA LEU A 795 3.75 41.77 -21.63
C LEU A 795 3.11 42.79 -22.58
N GLY A 796 1.92 43.31 -22.25
CA GLY A 796 1.23 44.33 -23.04
C GLY A 796 1.88 45.72 -22.92
N ASN A 797 2.51 46.02 -21.78
CA ASN A 797 3.13 47.32 -21.47
C ASN A 797 4.64 47.40 -21.79
N VAL A 798 5.19 46.45 -22.58
CA VAL A 798 6.63 46.43 -22.95
C VAL A 798 7.00 47.59 -23.89
N GLU A 799 7.75 48.57 -23.38
CA GLU A 799 8.10 49.80 -24.11
C GLU A 799 8.99 49.56 -25.33
N LYS A 800 9.98 48.65 -25.23
CA LYS A 800 11.06 48.53 -26.22
C LYS A 800 10.72 47.69 -27.44
N THR A 801 9.84 46.71 -27.28
CA THR A 801 9.44 45.77 -28.33
C THR A 801 7.92 45.53 -28.28
N PRO A 802 7.09 46.59 -28.36
CA PRO A 802 5.66 46.49 -28.13
C PRO A 802 4.98 45.45 -29.05
N ILE A 803 4.01 44.77 -28.46
CA ILE A 803 3.24 43.71 -29.12
C ILE A 803 2.34 44.34 -30.19
N ARG A 804 2.37 43.81 -31.42
CA ARG A 804 1.55 44.38 -32.51
C ARG A 804 0.06 44.24 -32.18
N ALA A 805 -0.72 45.30 -32.33
CA ALA A 805 -2.15 45.34 -32.00
C ALA A 805 -2.94 44.09 -32.48
N ILE A 806 -2.70 43.62 -33.70
CA ILE A 806 -3.33 42.40 -34.27
C ILE A 806 -3.12 41.11 -33.43
N VAL A 807 -2.11 41.05 -32.57
CA VAL A 807 -1.87 39.97 -31.60
C VAL A 807 -2.75 40.16 -30.35
N ILE A 808 -2.83 41.41 -29.86
CA ILE A 808 -3.65 41.82 -28.72
C ILE A 808 -5.13 41.61 -29.01
N GLU A 809 -5.59 42.04 -30.19
CA GLU A 809 -6.97 41.86 -30.68
C GLU A 809 -7.36 40.39 -30.82
N ARG A 810 -6.44 39.54 -31.30
CA ARG A 810 -6.66 38.08 -31.38
C ARG A 810 -6.74 37.43 -30.01
N ALA A 811 -5.94 37.91 -29.04
CA ALA A 811 -6.03 37.45 -27.66
C ALA A 811 -7.34 37.89 -27.01
N LEU A 812 -7.75 39.16 -27.19
CA LEU A 812 -9.03 39.70 -26.72
C LEU A 812 -10.21 38.87 -27.24
N LEU A 813 -10.30 38.68 -28.56
CA LEU A 813 -11.38 37.90 -29.20
C LEU A 813 -11.43 36.45 -28.67
N LYS A 814 -10.26 35.85 -28.41
CA LYS A 814 -10.13 34.48 -27.92
C LYS A 814 -10.49 34.36 -26.44
N ALA A 815 -10.06 35.31 -25.60
CA ALA A 815 -10.42 35.43 -24.19
C ALA A 815 -11.93 35.66 -24.00
N SER A 816 -12.50 36.58 -24.78
CA SER A 816 -13.94 36.90 -24.79
C SER A 816 -14.82 35.75 -25.27
N LYS A 817 -14.29 34.83 -26.10
CA LYS A 817 -14.98 33.59 -26.45
C LYS A 817 -14.90 32.52 -25.35
N LEU A 818 -13.77 32.43 -24.65
CA LEU A 818 -13.53 31.38 -23.65
C LEU A 818 -14.09 31.72 -22.26
N GLY A 819 -14.35 32.99 -21.93
CA GLY A 819 -14.81 33.41 -20.61
C GLY A 819 -13.69 33.88 -19.69
N HIS A 820 -12.55 34.32 -20.23
CA HIS A 820 -11.38 34.73 -19.44
C HIS A 820 -11.50 36.21 -18.99
N ALA A 821 -12.49 36.56 -18.16
CA ALA A 821 -12.84 37.96 -17.89
C ALA A 821 -11.69 38.83 -17.34
N LYS A 822 -10.89 38.31 -16.40
CA LYS A 822 -9.69 39.03 -15.91
C LYS A 822 -8.68 39.36 -17.01
N VAL A 823 -8.50 38.46 -17.99
CA VAL A 823 -7.61 38.70 -19.15
C VAL A 823 -8.21 39.76 -20.07
N VAL A 824 -9.53 39.76 -20.29
CA VAL A 824 -10.18 40.82 -21.07
C VAL A 824 -10.02 42.18 -20.37
N GLN A 825 -10.19 42.22 -19.05
CA GLN A 825 -9.99 43.43 -18.24
C GLN A 825 -8.56 43.97 -18.37
N SER A 826 -7.53 43.14 -18.17
CA SER A 826 -6.12 43.57 -18.35
C SER A 826 -5.83 43.99 -19.80
N ILE A 827 -6.38 43.31 -20.83
CA ILE A 827 -6.20 43.73 -22.23
C ILE A 827 -6.87 45.09 -22.51
N CYS A 828 -8.04 45.36 -21.94
CA CYS A 828 -8.71 46.66 -22.07
C CYS A 828 -8.09 47.77 -21.22
N ALA A 829 -7.24 47.44 -20.24
CA ALA A 829 -6.45 48.40 -19.48
C ALA A 829 -5.15 48.83 -20.19
N LEU A 830 -4.72 48.12 -21.24
CA LEU A 830 -3.57 48.50 -22.05
C LEU A 830 -3.79 49.85 -22.78
N PRO A 831 -2.72 50.58 -23.16
CA PRO A 831 -2.83 51.86 -23.84
C PRO A 831 -3.78 51.84 -25.05
N SER A 832 -4.62 52.87 -25.18
CA SER A 832 -5.79 52.87 -26.08
C SER A 832 -5.47 52.77 -27.58
N GLU A 833 -4.20 52.85 -27.97
CA GLU A 833 -3.73 52.64 -29.35
C GLU A 833 -3.58 51.14 -29.70
N SER A 834 -3.59 50.25 -28.70
CA SER A 834 -3.38 48.79 -28.84
C SER A 834 -4.60 48.01 -29.35
N LEU A 835 -5.79 48.62 -29.42
CA LEU A 835 -7.06 47.95 -29.78
C LEU A 835 -7.88 48.77 -30.78
N THR A 836 -8.24 48.20 -31.92
CA THR A 836 -9.27 48.83 -32.78
C THR A 836 -10.67 48.66 -32.19
N LYS A 837 -11.55 49.59 -32.56
CA LYS A 837 -12.97 49.56 -32.17
C LYS A 837 -13.69 48.31 -32.70
N GLN A 838 -13.27 47.79 -33.85
CA GLN A 838 -13.83 46.54 -34.39
C GLN A 838 -13.49 45.35 -33.50
N ALA A 839 -12.25 45.23 -33.01
CA ALA A 839 -11.87 44.13 -32.12
C ALA A 839 -12.66 44.13 -30.80
N ILE A 840 -13.01 45.32 -30.28
CA ILE A 840 -13.86 45.47 -29.09
C ILE A 840 -15.32 45.08 -29.39
N GLU A 841 -15.86 45.48 -30.55
CA GLU A 841 -17.20 45.08 -30.98
C GLU A 841 -17.27 43.55 -31.24
N ASP A 842 -16.31 42.97 -31.95
CA ASP A 842 -16.20 41.51 -32.19
C ASP A 842 -16.07 40.71 -30.87
N ALA A 843 -15.31 41.23 -29.91
CA ALA A 843 -15.15 40.65 -28.58
C ALA A 843 -16.47 40.65 -27.79
N LEU A 844 -17.22 41.76 -27.83
CA LEU A 844 -18.56 41.86 -27.26
C LEU A 844 -19.53 40.87 -27.92
N GLU A 845 -19.47 40.73 -29.24
CA GLU A 845 -20.29 39.76 -29.98
C GLU A 845 -19.98 38.31 -29.57
N GLN A 846 -18.71 37.92 -29.43
CA GLN A 846 -18.36 36.57 -28.94
C GLN A 846 -18.80 36.33 -27.49
N ALA A 847 -18.57 37.30 -26.60
CA ALA A 847 -18.97 37.20 -25.19
C ALA A 847 -20.50 37.08 -25.05
N ALA A 848 -21.26 37.86 -25.81
CA ALA A 848 -22.71 37.79 -25.86
C ALA A 848 -23.25 36.50 -26.52
N ALA A 849 -22.53 35.94 -27.50
CA ALA A 849 -22.88 34.68 -28.15
C ALA A 849 -22.69 33.46 -27.23
N GLU A 850 -21.63 33.45 -26.42
CA GLU A 850 -21.31 32.35 -25.50
C GLU A 850 -21.94 32.55 -24.10
N GLY A 851 -22.30 33.78 -23.72
CA GLY A 851 -23.09 34.11 -22.52
C GLY A 851 -22.29 34.64 -21.32
N HIS A 852 -21.05 35.07 -21.54
CA HIS A 852 -20.11 35.53 -20.50
C HIS A 852 -20.48 36.95 -20.05
N LEU A 853 -21.37 37.03 -19.05
CA LEU A 853 -21.95 38.29 -18.56
C LEU A 853 -20.90 39.25 -17.99
N ASP A 854 -19.94 38.72 -17.25
CA ASP A 854 -18.77 39.41 -16.71
C ASP A 854 -17.93 40.13 -17.78
N ILE A 855 -17.75 39.48 -18.93
CA ILE A 855 -17.05 40.08 -20.08
C ILE A 855 -17.94 41.14 -20.75
N VAL A 856 -19.23 40.86 -20.91
CA VAL A 856 -20.17 41.85 -21.48
C VAL A 856 -20.28 43.10 -20.61
N SER A 857 -20.27 42.97 -19.27
CA SER A 857 -20.29 44.13 -18.38
C SER A 857 -18.99 44.92 -18.43
N CYS A 858 -17.85 44.25 -18.26
CA CYS A 858 -16.53 44.86 -18.34
C CYS A 858 -16.32 45.64 -19.65
N LEU A 859 -16.78 45.12 -20.79
CA LEU A 859 -16.67 45.81 -22.08
C LEU A 859 -17.64 46.99 -22.23
N CYS A 860 -18.84 46.92 -21.63
CA CYS A 860 -19.89 47.95 -21.78
C CYS A 860 -19.83 49.08 -20.73
N GLU A 861 -19.00 48.93 -19.69
CA GLU A 861 -18.84 49.90 -18.61
C GLU A 861 -18.31 51.27 -19.09
N PRO A 862 -18.82 52.40 -18.57
CA PRO A 862 -18.34 53.73 -18.96
C PRO A 862 -16.91 54.00 -18.49
N GLY A 863 -15.93 53.79 -19.37
CA GLY A 863 -14.52 54.12 -19.16
C GLY A 863 -13.54 53.04 -19.61
N THR A 864 -13.96 51.78 -19.67
CA THR A 864 -13.12 50.64 -20.12
C THR A 864 -13.01 50.56 -21.64
N THR A 865 -14.03 50.98 -22.39
CA THR A 865 -14.01 50.96 -23.86
C THR A 865 -14.71 52.16 -24.49
N THR A 866 -14.45 52.40 -25.79
CA THR A 866 -15.16 53.42 -26.60
C THR A 866 -16.22 52.80 -27.51
N LEU A 867 -16.95 51.80 -27.00
CA LEU A 867 -18.08 51.18 -27.69
C LEU A 867 -19.11 52.23 -28.13
N LYS A 868 -19.59 52.08 -29.37
CA LYS A 868 -20.71 52.88 -29.88
C LYS A 868 -22.01 52.08 -29.80
N GLN A 869 -23.12 52.80 -29.93
CA GLN A 869 -24.46 52.22 -30.04
C GLN A 869 -24.56 51.01 -31.01
N PRO A 870 -23.97 51.01 -32.24
CA PRO A 870 -24.01 49.83 -33.11
C PRO A 870 -23.50 48.54 -32.46
N GLY A 871 -22.32 48.56 -31.82
CA GLY A 871 -21.76 47.43 -31.08
C GLY A 871 -22.68 46.91 -29.96
N ILE A 872 -23.16 47.80 -29.08
CA ILE A 872 -24.13 47.46 -28.03
C ILE A 872 -25.38 46.77 -28.64
N ASN A 873 -25.93 47.35 -29.70
CA ASN A 873 -27.13 46.83 -30.34
C ASN A 873 -26.85 45.46 -31.01
N SER A 874 -25.64 45.19 -31.50
CA SER A 874 -25.26 43.87 -32.03
C SER A 874 -25.07 42.83 -30.92
N GLY A 875 -24.38 43.19 -29.84
CA GLY A 875 -24.20 42.33 -28.67
C GLY A 875 -25.52 41.85 -28.08
N MET A 876 -26.48 42.77 -27.82
CA MET A 876 -27.81 42.38 -27.33
C MET A 876 -28.57 41.50 -28.33
N LYS A 877 -28.54 41.85 -29.63
CA LYS A 877 -29.16 41.05 -30.70
C LYS A 877 -28.62 39.63 -30.74
N ILE A 878 -27.31 39.46 -30.57
CA ILE A 878 -26.63 38.16 -30.55
C ILE A 878 -26.96 37.37 -29.27
N ALA A 879 -27.00 38.02 -28.11
CA ALA A 879 -27.44 37.38 -26.86
C ALA A 879 -28.87 36.81 -26.97
N VAL A 880 -29.79 37.55 -27.59
CA VAL A 880 -31.16 37.07 -27.88
C VAL A 880 -31.14 35.95 -28.92
N GLN A 881 -30.33 36.07 -29.99
CA GLN A 881 -30.19 34.99 -30.97
C GLN A 881 -29.65 33.68 -30.37
N ALA A 882 -28.68 33.76 -29.45
CA ALA A 882 -28.05 32.63 -28.77
C ALA A 882 -28.86 32.12 -27.56
N GLY A 883 -29.79 32.91 -27.02
CA GLY A 883 -30.63 32.55 -25.88
C GLY A 883 -30.01 32.81 -24.50
N LYS A 884 -29.15 33.82 -24.38
CA LYS A 884 -28.37 34.11 -23.16
C LYS A 884 -29.11 35.10 -22.25
N LEU A 885 -30.05 34.60 -21.44
CA LEU A 885 -30.92 35.41 -20.57
C LEU A 885 -30.16 36.37 -19.64
N SER A 886 -29.08 35.93 -18.99
CA SER A 886 -28.25 36.75 -18.11
C SER A 886 -27.72 38.02 -18.79
N VAL A 887 -27.18 37.86 -20.00
CA VAL A 887 -26.67 38.94 -20.84
C VAL A 887 -27.80 39.87 -21.31
N VAL A 888 -28.97 39.33 -21.67
CA VAL A 888 -30.13 40.15 -22.05
C VAL A 888 -30.65 40.97 -20.87
N ASN A 889 -30.76 40.38 -19.68
CA ASN A 889 -31.17 41.09 -18.46
C ASN A 889 -30.23 42.28 -18.17
N TYR A 890 -28.92 42.08 -18.34
CA TYR A 890 -27.94 43.16 -18.17
C TYR A 890 -28.13 44.29 -19.20
N PHE A 891 -28.24 43.98 -20.50
CA PHE A 891 -28.55 44.98 -21.53
C PHE A 891 -29.88 45.72 -21.26
N CYS A 892 -30.90 45.04 -20.72
CA CYS A 892 -32.16 45.66 -20.31
C CYS A 892 -32.04 46.52 -19.03
N SER A 893 -31.06 46.25 -18.17
CA SER A 893 -30.80 47.05 -16.95
C SER A 893 -29.99 48.32 -17.21
N MET A 894 -29.32 48.44 -18.36
CA MET A 894 -28.46 49.58 -18.70
C MET A 894 -29.19 50.92 -18.67
N THR A 895 -28.55 51.92 -18.06
CA THR A 895 -28.99 53.31 -18.01
C THR A 895 -28.06 54.21 -18.84
N GLY A 896 -28.47 55.47 -19.06
CA GLY A 896 -27.64 56.45 -19.77
C GLY A 896 -27.47 56.21 -21.27
N SER A 897 -26.34 56.66 -21.83
CA SER A 897 -26.04 56.67 -23.27
C SER A 897 -25.84 55.30 -23.90
N ASN A 898 -25.51 54.29 -23.09
CA ASN A 898 -25.13 52.96 -23.56
C ASN A 898 -26.32 51.99 -23.59
N LYS A 899 -27.53 52.40 -23.22
CA LYS A 899 -28.69 51.50 -23.22
C LYS A 899 -29.16 51.12 -24.64
N PRO A 900 -29.71 49.92 -24.87
CA PRO A 900 -30.22 49.49 -26.17
C PRO A 900 -31.28 50.44 -26.77
N THR A 901 -31.27 50.57 -28.11
CA THR A 901 -32.21 51.46 -28.80
C THR A 901 -33.65 50.90 -28.80
N PRO A 902 -34.70 51.74 -28.78
CA PRO A 902 -36.09 51.28 -28.84
C PRO A 902 -36.39 50.40 -30.06
N ARG A 903 -35.79 50.72 -31.23
CA ARG A 903 -35.90 49.91 -32.45
C ARG A 903 -35.32 48.51 -32.28
N LEU A 904 -34.27 48.34 -31.47
CA LEU A 904 -33.74 47.01 -31.16
C LEU A 904 -34.61 46.27 -30.15
N ILE A 905 -35.12 46.95 -29.12
CA ILE A 905 -36.06 46.35 -28.15
C ILE A 905 -37.25 45.73 -28.90
N ASP A 906 -37.85 46.47 -29.83
CA ASP A 906 -38.92 45.98 -30.70
C ASP A 906 -38.50 44.75 -31.51
N GLN A 907 -37.36 44.80 -32.21
CA GLN A 907 -36.85 43.69 -33.01
C GLN A 907 -36.49 42.45 -32.19
N THR A 908 -35.95 42.63 -30.99
CA THR A 908 -35.51 41.53 -30.11
C THR A 908 -36.67 40.90 -29.36
N LEU A 909 -37.69 41.66 -28.94
CA LEU A 909 -38.95 41.14 -28.42
C LEU A 909 -39.63 40.24 -29.46
N VAL A 910 -39.80 40.75 -30.69
CA VAL A 910 -40.39 40.00 -31.81
C VAL A 910 -39.56 38.77 -32.18
N MET A 911 -38.23 38.83 -32.04
CA MET A 911 -37.35 37.69 -32.25
C MET A 911 -37.49 36.63 -31.14
N ALA A 912 -37.57 37.04 -29.87
CA ALA A 912 -37.80 36.15 -28.75
C ALA A 912 -39.17 35.45 -28.84
N ALA A 913 -40.21 36.18 -29.25
CA ALA A 913 -41.53 35.62 -29.57
C ALA A 913 -41.45 34.58 -30.69
N LYS A 914 -40.83 34.93 -31.83
CA LYS A 914 -40.66 34.02 -32.98
C LYS A 914 -39.85 32.75 -32.62
N LYS A 915 -38.86 32.86 -31.73
CA LYS A 915 -38.07 31.72 -31.24
C LYS A 915 -38.72 30.94 -30.09
N GLY A 916 -39.76 31.47 -29.43
CA GLY A 916 -40.37 30.86 -28.25
C GLY A 916 -39.53 30.98 -26.97
N GLN A 917 -38.68 32.01 -26.86
CA GLN A 917 -37.77 32.20 -25.73
C GLN A 917 -38.47 32.93 -24.57
N THR A 918 -39.42 32.28 -23.90
CA THR A 918 -40.34 32.92 -22.93
C THR A 918 -39.65 33.79 -21.88
N ALA A 919 -38.58 33.31 -21.22
CA ALA A 919 -37.90 34.11 -20.20
C ALA A 919 -37.22 35.37 -20.75
N ILE A 920 -36.67 35.30 -21.97
CA ILE A 920 -36.07 36.45 -22.67
C ILE A 920 -37.16 37.42 -23.16
N PHE A 921 -38.29 36.88 -23.61
CA PHE A 921 -39.46 37.68 -23.96
C PHE A 921 -39.95 38.49 -22.75
N ILE A 922 -40.10 37.85 -21.59
CA ILE A 922 -40.50 38.50 -20.33
C ILE A 922 -39.48 39.58 -19.93
N ALA A 923 -38.18 39.27 -19.96
CA ALA A 923 -37.12 40.23 -19.63
C ALA A 923 -37.14 41.50 -20.51
N ILE A 924 -37.34 41.34 -21.83
CA ILE A 924 -37.42 42.47 -22.77
C ILE A 924 -38.76 43.21 -22.61
N HIS A 925 -39.85 42.50 -22.34
CA HIS A 925 -41.18 43.09 -22.13
C HIS A 925 -41.25 43.96 -20.86
N SER A 926 -40.67 43.47 -19.75
CA SER A 926 -40.58 44.16 -18.47
C SER A 926 -39.40 45.15 -18.38
N ASN A 927 -38.78 45.52 -19.51
CA ASN A 927 -37.70 46.52 -19.54
C ASN A 927 -38.24 47.92 -19.24
N HIS A 928 -38.13 48.36 -17.99
CA HIS A 928 -38.52 49.72 -17.59
C HIS A 928 -37.63 50.84 -18.16
N GLN A 929 -36.38 50.54 -18.54
CA GLN A 929 -35.42 51.54 -19.03
C GLN A 929 -35.68 51.91 -20.50
N THR A 930 -36.04 50.93 -21.32
CA THR A 930 -36.48 51.12 -22.71
C THR A 930 -37.61 50.12 -22.98
N PRO A 931 -38.88 50.47 -22.68
CA PRO A 931 -40.01 49.56 -22.89
C PRO A 931 -40.32 49.39 -24.39
N PRO A 932 -40.82 48.21 -24.80
CA PRO A 932 -41.17 47.94 -26.20
C PRO A 932 -42.37 48.76 -26.68
N GLY A 933 -42.37 49.09 -27.97
CA GLY A 933 -43.47 49.74 -28.66
C GLY A 933 -44.69 48.83 -28.80
N LYS A 934 -45.90 49.40 -28.66
CA LYS A 934 -47.17 48.68 -28.75
C LYS A 934 -47.31 47.81 -30.02
N HIS A 935 -46.72 48.23 -31.14
CA HIS A 935 -46.71 47.47 -32.39
C HIS A 935 -45.90 46.17 -32.28
N ALA A 936 -44.73 46.19 -31.63
CA ALA A 936 -43.91 45.00 -31.42
C ALA A 936 -44.55 44.01 -30.45
N ILE A 937 -45.27 44.50 -29.43
CA ILE A 937 -46.06 43.66 -28.51
C ILE A 937 -47.22 42.98 -29.27
N GLU A 938 -47.99 43.73 -30.07
CA GLU A 938 -49.08 43.16 -30.87
C GLU A 938 -48.56 42.19 -31.95
N GLN A 939 -47.46 42.52 -32.63
CA GLN A 939 -46.80 41.59 -33.56
C GLN A 939 -46.34 40.31 -32.84
N SER A 940 -45.84 40.42 -31.61
CA SER A 940 -45.43 39.28 -30.80
C SER A 940 -46.62 38.43 -30.33
N PHE A 941 -47.76 39.05 -30.00
CA PHE A 941 -49.01 38.36 -29.69
C PHE A 941 -49.50 37.53 -30.89
N GLN A 942 -49.57 38.13 -32.08
CA GLN A 942 -49.96 37.43 -33.31
C GLN A 942 -48.93 36.34 -33.71
N LEU A 943 -47.63 36.54 -33.46
CA LEU A 943 -46.60 35.51 -33.66
C LEU A 943 -46.73 34.37 -32.64
N ALA A 944 -47.04 34.65 -31.38
CA ALA A 944 -47.27 33.62 -30.37
C ALA A 944 -48.48 32.76 -30.72
N ILE A 945 -49.57 33.38 -31.20
CA ILE A 945 -50.75 32.69 -31.70
C ILE A 945 -50.42 31.84 -32.93
N THR A 946 -49.80 32.41 -33.96
CA THR A 946 -49.59 31.70 -35.24
C THR A 946 -48.50 30.62 -35.16
N ALA A 947 -47.50 30.78 -34.30
CA ALA A 947 -46.38 29.84 -34.13
C ALA A 947 -46.50 28.91 -32.91
N GLY A 948 -47.64 28.86 -32.21
CA GLY A 948 -47.88 27.92 -31.12
C GLY A 948 -47.01 28.17 -29.88
N LYS A 949 -46.87 29.43 -29.45
CA LYS A 949 -46.03 29.81 -28.29
C LYS A 949 -46.90 30.14 -27.08
N LEU A 950 -47.63 29.14 -26.62
CA LEU A 950 -48.58 29.22 -25.51
C LEU A 950 -48.04 29.98 -24.27
N PRO A 951 -46.82 29.74 -23.75
CA PRO A 951 -46.33 30.46 -22.57
C PRO A 951 -46.09 31.97 -22.77
N ILE A 952 -45.86 32.42 -24.01
CA ILE A 952 -45.71 33.84 -24.35
C ILE A 952 -47.10 34.49 -24.52
N LEU A 953 -48.04 33.75 -25.10
CA LEU A 953 -49.44 34.17 -25.18
C LEU A 953 -50.08 34.28 -23.78
N ASP A 954 -49.83 33.30 -22.91
CA ASP A 954 -50.33 33.27 -21.54
C ASP A 954 -49.87 34.51 -20.75
N TYR A 955 -48.57 34.77 -20.75
CA TYR A 955 -47.99 35.95 -20.13
C TYR A 955 -48.61 37.25 -20.66
N LEU A 956 -48.73 37.42 -21.99
CA LEU A 956 -49.35 38.62 -22.57
C LEU A 956 -50.84 38.75 -22.24
N CYS A 957 -51.58 37.65 -22.13
CA CYS A 957 -52.99 37.65 -21.76
C CYS A 957 -53.23 38.00 -20.28
N ARG A 958 -52.30 37.65 -19.38
CA ARG A 958 -52.41 37.91 -17.93
C ARG A 958 -51.73 39.21 -17.48
N HIS A 959 -50.87 39.81 -18.30
CA HIS A 959 -50.16 41.04 -17.97
C HIS A 959 -51.03 42.29 -18.22
N GLU A 960 -51.50 42.94 -17.15
CA GLU A 960 -52.46 44.07 -17.16
C GLU A 960 -52.21 45.11 -18.26
N GLY A 961 -50.95 45.52 -18.44
CA GLY A 961 -50.53 46.53 -19.43
C GLY A 961 -50.77 46.19 -20.92
N TYR A 962 -51.08 44.94 -21.29
CA TYR A 962 -51.37 44.60 -22.69
C TYR A 962 -52.76 45.04 -23.16
N GLY A 963 -53.72 45.21 -22.24
CA GLY A 963 -55.11 45.56 -22.58
C GLY A 963 -55.76 44.50 -23.48
N LEU A 964 -55.93 43.29 -22.97
CA LEU A 964 -56.72 42.23 -23.61
C LEU A 964 -58.20 42.63 -23.61
N ASN A 965 -58.93 42.34 -24.69
CA ASN A 965 -60.37 42.60 -24.78
C ASN A 965 -61.06 41.57 -25.68
N GLN A 966 -62.39 41.55 -25.68
CA GLN A 966 -63.20 40.60 -26.45
C GLN A 966 -62.84 40.57 -27.95
N SER A 967 -62.54 41.72 -28.57
CA SER A 967 -62.18 41.79 -29.98
C SER A 967 -60.83 41.13 -30.26
N LYS A 968 -59.83 41.34 -29.39
CA LYS A 968 -58.54 40.64 -29.45
C LYS A 968 -58.68 39.13 -29.26
N VAL A 969 -59.49 38.68 -28.29
CA VAL A 969 -59.74 37.23 -28.05
C VAL A 969 -60.46 36.58 -29.24
N ASP A 970 -61.50 37.23 -29.75
CA ASP A 970 -62.26 36.78 -30.92
C ASP A 970 -61.37 36.67 -32.18
N GLN A 971 -60.48 37.64 -32.39
CA GLN A 971 -59.49 37.59 -33.48
C GLN A 971 -58.42 36.52 -33.24
N ALA A 972 -57.91 36.39 -32.01
CA ALA A 972 -56.91 35.40 -31.64
C ALA A 972 -57.42 33.97 -31.88
N LEU A 973 -58.67 33.67 -31.53
CA LEU A 973 -59.31 32.39 -31.82
C LEU A 973 -59.34 32.10 -33.33
N ILE A 974 -59.76 33.07 -34.13
CA ILE A 974 -59.83 32.93 -35.59
C ILE A 974 -58.43 32.76 -36.20
N SER A 975 -57.40 33.42 -35.67
CA SER A 975 -55.99 33.24 -36.08
C SER A 975 -55.44 31.87 -35.67
N ALA A 976 -55.71 31.40 -34.45
CA ALA A 976 -55.27 30.09 -33.97
C ALA A 976 -55.85 28.94 -34.81
N VAL A 977 -57.14 29.01 -35.17
CA VAL A 977 -57.80 28.06 -36.07
C VAL A 977 -57.22 28.11 -37.49
N LYS A 978 -56.90 29.30 -38.02
CA LYS A 978 -56.22 29.43 -39.33
C LYS A 978 -54.83 28.78 -39.33
N SER A 979 -54.10 28.89 -38.21
CA SER A 979 -52.75 28.33 -38.04
C SER A 979 -52.70 26.89 -37.52
N LYS A 980 -53.85 26.23 -37.34
CA LYS A 980 -53.99 24.86 -36.81
C LYS A 980 -53.45 24.64 -35.39
N GLN A 981 -53.49 25.66 -34.55
CA GLN A 981 -52.88 25.66 -33.21
C GLN A 981 -53.86 25.22 -32.12
N LEU A 982 -54.14 23.92 -32.03
CA LEU A 982 -55.13 23.32 -31.11
C LEU A 982 -54.94 23.75 -29.64
N GLU A 983 -53.72 23.70 -29.10
CA GLU A 983 -53.39 24.10 -27.72
C GLU A 983 -53.76 25.55 -27.40
N ILE A 984 -53.64 26.44 -28.39
CA ILE A 984 -54.01 27.85 -28.24
C ILE A 984 -55.52 28.02 -28.35
N VAL A 985 -56.20 27.21 -29.18
CA VAL A 985 -57.67 27.22 -29.25
C VAL A 985 -58.28 26.70 -27.94
N SER A 986 -57.72 25.67 -27.29
CA SER A 986 -58.20 25.25 -25.97
C SER A 986 -57.92 26.31 -24.91
N TYR A 987 -56.70 26.81 -24.84
CA TYR A 987 -56.31 27.90 -23.90
C TYR A 987 -57.26 29.11 -23.97
N LEU A 988 -57.52 29.62 -25.18
CA LEU A 988 -58.40 30.78 -25.38
C LEU A 988 -59.85 30.51 -24.97
N CYS A 989 -60.31 29.26 -25.01
CA CYS A 989 -61.67 28.87 -24.64
C CYS A 989 -61.85 28.51 -23.15
N GLU A 990 -60.79 28.06 -22.47
CA GLU A 990 -60.89 27.39 -21.16
C GLU A 990 -60.03 28.02 -20.05
N SER A 991 -58.97 28.76 -20.39
CA SER A 991 -57.94 29.23 -19.45
C SER A 991 -57.83 30.76 -19.30
N LEU A 992 -58.76 31.49 -19.94
CA LEU A 992 -58.91 32.95 -19.88
C LEU A 992 -60.25 33.35 -19.26
N GLU A 993 -60.23 34.44 -18.49
CA GLU A 993 -61.44 35.08 -17.93
C GLU A 993 -62.36 35.63 -19.03
N ILE A 994 -61.78 36.18 -20.10
CA ILE A 994 -62.50 36.66 -21.29
C ILE A 994 -62.60 35.50 -22.28
N THR A 995 -63.69 34.74 -22.21
CA THR A 995 -63.99 33.66 -23.18
C THR A 995 -64.39 34.21 -24.56
N PRO A 996 -64.17 33.51 -25.69
CA PRO A 996 -64.48 34.01 -27.04
C PRO A 996 -65.99 34.13 -27.27
N SER A 997 -66.41 35.13 -28.07
CA SER A 997 -67.83 35.40 -28.28
C SER A 997 -68.52 34.30 -29.11
N ARG A 998 -69.84 34.15 -28.93
CA ARG A 998 -70.66 33.21 -29.73
C ARG A 998 -70.60 33.48 -31.24
N LYS A 999 -70.26 34.72 -31.65
CA LYS A 999 -70.02 35.09 -33.05
C LYS A 999 -68.66 34.58 -33.52
N ALA A 1000 -67.61 34.76 -32.74
CA ALA A 1000 -66.27 34.25 -33.06
C ALA A 1000 -66.23 32.71 -33.05
N LEU A 1001 -66.85 32.04 -32.06
CA LEU A 1001 -66.97 30.58 -32.02
C LEU A 1001 -67.63 30.02 -33.28
N ARG A 1002 -68.73 30.63 -33.77
CA ARG A 1002 -69.37 30.23 -35.03
C ARG A 1002 -68.45 30.41 -36.25
N ILE A 1003 -67.75 31.54 -36.32
CA ILE A 1003 -66.77 31.80 -37.40
C ILE A 1003 -65.60 30.81 -37.33
N ALA A 1004 -65.15 30.47 -36.13
CA ALA A 1004 -64.07 29.51 -35.85
C ALA A 1004 -64.47 28.08 -36.26
N VAL A 1005 -65.67 27.60 -35.90
CA VAL A 1005 -66.21 26.31 -36.37
C VAL A 1005 -66.27 26.27 -37.89
N SER A 1006 -66.89 27.27 -38.54
CA SER A 1006 -66.95 27.33 -40.01
C SER A 1006 -65.56 27.38 -40.64
N LYS A 1007 -64.59 28.07 -40.02
CA LYS A 1007 -63.22 28.15 -40.53
C LYS A 1007 -62.47 26.84 -40.38
N ALA A 1008 -62.61 26.14 -39.26
CA ALA A 1008 -62.04 24.81 -39.02
C ALA A 1008 -62.55 23.78 -40.04
N ILE A 1009 -63.86 23.76 -40.30
CA ILE A 1009 -64.47 22.93 -41.36
C ILE A 1009 -63.89 23.30 -42.74
N SER A 1010 -63.84 24.59 -43.09
CA SER A 1010 -63.29 25.08 -44.36
C SER A 1010 -61.76 24.91 -44.53
N SER A 1011 -61.08 24.26 -43.60
CA SER A 1011 -59.62 24.07 -43.58
C SER A 1011 -59.21 22.68 -43.11
N ASP A 1012 -60.18 21.75 -43.18
CA ASP A 1012 -60.07 20.32 -42.90
C ASP A 1012 -59.45 20.02 -41.52
N GLN A 1013 -60.16 20.46 -40.48
CA GLN A 1013 -59.80 20.29 -39.07
C GLN A 1013 -61.02 19.75 -38.31
N THR A 1014 -61.43 18.52 -38.61
CA THR A 1014 -62.64 17.86 -38.09
C THR A 1014 -62.70 17.86 -36.56
N GLY A 1015 -61.69 17.31 -35.88
CA GLY A 1015 -61.65 17.26 -34.40
C GLY A 1015 -61.63 18.65 -33.74
N LEU A 1016 -61.01 19.65 -34.37
CA LEU A 1016 -61.04 21.04 -33.88
C LEU A 1016 -62.42 21.67 -34.05
N ALA A 1017 -63.12 21.37 -35.15
CA ALA A 1017 -64.49 21.80 -35.38
C ALA A 1017 -65.47 21.13 -34.39
N GLU A 1018 -65.26 19.86 -34.02
CA GLU A 1018 -66.06 19.14 -33.03
C GLU A 1018 -65.84 19.68 -31.62
N TYR A 1019 -64.59 19.88 -31.22
CA TYR A 1019 -64.23 20.56 -29.96
C TYR A 1019 -64.87 21.97 -29.86
N LEU A 1020 -64.83 22.76 -30.94
CA LEU A 1020 -65.47 24.09 -30.96
C LEU A 1020 -67.00 24.04 -31.02
N ARG A 1021 -67.61 22.95 -31.53
CA ARG A 1021 -69.07 22.76 -31.52
C ARG A 1021 -69.59 22.52 -30.12
N SER A 1022 -69.00 21.60 -29.34
CA SER A 1022 -69.47 21.29 -27.97
C SER A 1022 -69.42 22.52 -27.06
N ARG A 1023 -68.32 23.28 -27.13
CA ARG A 1023 -68.19 24.58 -26.42
C ARG A 1023 -69.16 25.67 -26.91
N SER A 1024 -69.86 25.48 -28.04
CA SER A 1024 -70.88 26.42 -28.55
C SER A 1024 -72.31 26.14 -28.07
N THR A 1025 -72.52 24.97 -27.44
CA THR A 1025 -73.83 24.50 -26.92
C THR A 1025 -73.90 24.52 -25.39
N ASP A 1026 -72.80 24.32 -24.68
CA ASP A 1026 -72.78 24.25 -23.20
C ASP A 1026 -72.94 25.62 -22.52
N LYS A 1027 -74.19 26.05 -22.31
CA LYS A 1027 -74.63 26.82 -21.12
C LYS A 1027 -76.16 26.94 -21.01
N SER A 1028 -76.81 25.84 -20.61
CA SER A 1028 -78.18 25.92 -20.06
C SER A 1028 -78.53 24.79 -19.09
N LYS A 1029 -78.75 25.20 -17.82
CA LYS A 1029 -79.50 24.53 -16.74
C LYS A 1029 -78.86 23.33 -15.99
N LEU A 1030 -78.86 23.46 -14.65
CA LEU A 1030 -78.92 22.38 -13.66
C LEU A 1030 -80.29 21.64 -13.79
N THR A 1031 -80.55 20.45 -13.25
CA THR A 1031 -80.44 20.00 -11.84
C THR A 1031 -80.61 18.48 -11.67
N ASP A 1032 -79.96 17.92 -10.63
CA ASP A 1032 -80.43 16.87 -9.69
C ASP A 1032 -80.81 15.42 -10.09
N THR A 1033 -80.40 14.50 -9.19
CA THR A 1033 -80.95 13.16 -8.85
C THR A 1033 -80.88 11.99 -9.85
N LEU A 1034 -80.70 10.71 -9.45
CA LEU A 1034 -80.06 10.05 -8.27
C LEU A 1034 -79.96 8.51 -8.53
N VAL A 1035 -79.17 7.79 -7.72
CA VAL A 1035 -79.33 6.35 -7.34
C VAL A 1035 -79.00 5.23 -8.36
N ASP A 1036 -78.03 4.38 -7.96
CA ASP A 1036 -77.87 2.90 -8.09
C ASP A 1036 -77.82 2.19 -9.47
N GLU A 1037 -77.14 1.04 -9.68
CA GLU A 1037 -76.21 0.22 -8.86
C GLU A 1037 -75.29 -0.66 -9.76
N ILE A 1038 -74.24 -1.29 -9.17
CA ILE A 1038 -73.59 -2.60 -9.51
C ILE A 1038 -73.35 -2.93 -11.03
N ASP A 1039 -72.12 -3.20 -11.50
CA ASP A 1039 -71.28 -4.34 -11.08
C ASP A 1039 -69.74 -4.13 -11.24
N SER A 1040 -69.01 -5.10 -10.70
CA SER A 1040 -67.57 -5.34 -10.60
C SER A 1040 -66.92 -5.86 -11.93
N THR A 1041 -65.60 -6.06 -12.11
CA THR A 1041 -64.46 -6.34 -11.19
C THR A 1041 -63.11 -5.79 -11.72
N SER A 1042 -62.04 -5.94 -10.91
CA SER A 1042 -60.65 -6.26 -11.32
C SER A 1042 -59.59 -5.16 -11.61
N LYS A 1043 -58.87 -4.83 -10.53
CA LYS A 1043 -57.39 -4.71 -10.42
C LYS A 1043 -56.59 -3.58 -11.12
N VAL A 1044 -55.94 -2.77 -10.28
CA VAL A 1044 -54.46 -2.59 -10.14
C VAL A 1044 -53.58 -2.84 -11.39
N GLY A 1045 -52.67 -1.94 -11.78
CA GLY A 1045 -52.27 -0.67 -11.15
C GLY A 1045 -51.08 0.04 -11.82
N LYS A 1046 -50.64 1.16 -11.21
CA LYS A 1046 -49.67 2.16 -11.74
C LYS A 1046 -48.31 1.60 -12.16
N GLN A 1047 -47.67 2.26 -13.15
CA GLN A 1047 -46.21 2.48 -13.15
C GLN A 1047 -45.80 3.70 -13.98
N LEU A 1048 -44.56 4.17 -13.78
CA LEU A 1048 -43.84 5.24 -14.52
C LEU A 1048 -44.30 6.70 -14.33
N GLU A 1049 -44.14 7.21 -13.11
CA GLU A 1049 -43.52 8.53 -12.93
C GLU A 1049 -41.98 8.41 -13.00
N ALA A 1050 -41.29 9.55 -13.00
CA ALA A 1050 -39.82 9.70 -13.06
C ALA A 1050 -39.13 9.18 -14.34
N ASN A 1051 -38.85 10.11 -15.28
CA ASN A 1051 -37.47 10.52 -15.56
C ASN A 1051 -37.42 11.62 -16.63
N GLY A 1052 -37.39 12.88 -16.17
CA GLY A 1052 -36.93 14.00 -17.00
C GLY A 1052 -35.65 14.57 -16.40
N LEU A 1053 -34.59 14.70 -17.22
CA LEU A 1053 -33.66 15.84 -17.27
C LEU A 1053 -32.50 15.55 -18.26
N PHE A 1054 -32.13 16.59 -19.01
CA PHE A 1054 -31.20 16.56 -20.15
C PHE A 1054 -29.71 16.60 -19.70
N LYS A 1055 -28.64 16.43 -20.52
CA LYS A 1055 -28.48 16.60 -21.99
C LYS A 1055 -27.17 15.98 -22.55
N LYS A 1056 -27.15 15.77 -23.88
CA LYS A 1056 -26.01 15.66 -24.83
C LYS A 1056 -24.80 16.57 -24.48
N LYS A 1057 -23.54 16.32 -24.90
CA LYS A 1057 -22.93 16.08 -26.25
C LYS A 1057 -21.42 15.73 -26.02
N LYS A 1058 -20.50 15.38 -26.95
CA LYS A 1058 -20.41 15.14 -28.41
C LYS A 1058 -19.09 14.34 -28.69
N ARG A 1059 -19.03 13.44 -29.69
CA ARG A 1059 -17.89 13.40 -30.65
C ARG A 1059 -18.28 12.83 -32.03
N GLN A 1060 -17.74 13.48 -33.05
CA GLN A 1060 -17.58 13.08 -34.46
C GLN A 1060 -16.04 13.00 -34.66
N THR A 1061 -15.45 12.34 -35.66
CA THR A 1061 -15.91 11.47 -36.77
C THR A 1061 -14.72 10.51 -37.11
N ASP A 1062 -14.41 9.93 -38.29
CA ASP A 1062 -14.89 9.90 -39.71
C ASP A 1062 -14.36 8.58 -40.33
N ARG A 1063 -15.16 7.88 -41.16
CA ARG A 1063 -14.71 7.08 -42.35
C ARG A 1063 -13.90 5.78 -42.10
N GLU A 1064 -13.87 4.76 -42.99
CA GLU A 1064 -14.61 4.46 -44.24
C GLU A 1064 -14.79 2.90 -44.40
N PRO A 1065 -15.23 2.27 -45.52
CA PRO A 1065 -16.28 1.25 -45.42
C PRO A 1065 -15.93 -0.23 -45.74
N GLN A 1066 -16.85 -1.09 -45.28
CA GLN A 1066 -17.39 -2.32 -45.91
C GLN A 1066 -16.49 -3.40 -46.59
N ILE A 1067 -16.58 -4.60 -45.99
CA ILE A 1067 -16.90 -5.91 -46.63
C ILE A 1067 -15.96 -6.44 -47.74
N LEU A 1068 -15.18 -7.48 -47.42
CA LEU A 1068 -15.20 -8.79 -48.12
C LEU A 1068 -14.40 -9.88 -47.34
N PHE A 1069 -14.61 -11.14 -47.75
CA PHE A 1069 -13.96 -12.38 -47.28
C PHE A 1069 -12.44 -12.38 -47.66
N ASN A 1070 -11.52 -13.24 -47.18
CA ASN A 1070 -11.56 -14.64 -46.70
C ASN A 1070 -10.28 -14.97 -45.83
N PRO A 1071 -10.02 -16.22 -45.36
CA PRO A 1071 -8.97 -16.55 -44.38
C PRO A 1071 -7.64 -17.10 -44.95
N ALA A 1072 -6.75 -17.54 -44.04
CA ALA A 1072 -5.35 -18.00 -44.19
C ALA A 1072 -4.32 -16.86 -44.38
N ILE A 1073 -3.09 -16.94 -43.85
CA ILE A 1073 -2.40 -18.06 -43.16
C ILE A 1073 -2.19 -17.73 -41.68
#